data_AF-A0AAD6DXB0-F1
#
_entry.id   AF-A0AAD6DXB0-F1
#
_cell.length_a   1.000
_cell.length_b   1.000
_cell.length_c   1.000
_cell.angle_alpha   90.00
_cell.angle_beta   90.00
_cell.angle_gamma   90.00
#
_symmetry.space_group_name_H-M   'P 1'
#
loop_
_entity.id
_entity.type
_entity.pdbx_description
1 polymer ?
#
loop_
_entity_poly.entity_id
_entity_poly.type
_entity_poly.pdbx_seq_one_letter_code
_entity_poly.pdbx_strand_id
1 'polypeptide(L)'
;MTSSQDQASGHSLESHKELVQWVSKYGGYIADSVFVAQDDHRGVHIQVKTDLPEAISKETRVINTPLSVTMSYFNAVDYNCAKGSFSSHGVVFPEEFIKSIGKEEVTAFYLMGQFLRGEEGFWYPYLRTLPQPGQLTTPLLFEEQDVDWLQGTGIPDASVFRYKIWDEKFDEAISKLQELGFEGWEKYTWDLYLWAATIITSRAFSPKVLSGAVDEADLPEDSVPVLLPLIDLPNHRPLAKVEWRAGDEDVGLLVQESVAPGAEISNNYGPRNNEQLLMNYGFCILNNPTDYRIVKLGLPSDSPLGQAKARHAELFPEMTTNEDPYYIFNIFYPLLAREGPMEHSIFSPALFNAISVAQANDRERKKIKIAETGISIPGGYGSGRNTLAVLAQISFELIAHIAHLQETAQGLPEKPANLKQTFAQIYRSGQITLDKTALVIAAWTILRAREHQRSERWEDIKILLSEHMQRISHTMDHFTPEIISRIRVRVLERQSLLSKNGELYRLGEIYSLLPAEMQEPSQKCFGRILSEASSQRVPALQTDPQALFALVVNLLVATRRSTQVQSKLSSRLTRWVDFLLEEYPLQSNPEDGCCEVLEQLGAYARNQGAQSWAESDGVNWLGLDSGWLDSKWLQWAWRVVKGEMVLIPLDPLQVLITGSPELPKQAVLYVPQE
;
A
#
# COMPACT_ATOMS: atom_id res chain seq x y z
N MET A 1 -21.31 -19.13 -48.16
CA MET A 1 -19.96 -18.91 -48.71
C MET A 1 -19.03 -18.81 -47.51
N THR A 2 -18.26 -19.86 -47.32
CA THR A 2 -17.24 -20.05 -46.28
C THR A 2 -16.09 -19.07 -46.50
N SER A 3 -15.87 -18.14 -45.56
CA SER A 3 -14.67 -17.30 -45.53
C SER A 3 -13.75 -17.75 -44.40
N SER A 4 -12.65 -18.35 -44.84
CA SER A 4 -11.41 -18.68 -44.15
C SER A 4 -10.89 -17.59 -43.20
N GLN A 5 -11.25 -17.67 -41.92
CA GLN A 5 -10.57 -16.99 -40.81
C GLN A 5 -10.18 -17.93 -39.64
N ASP A 6 -10.33 -19.26 -39.79
CA ASP A 6 -9.88 -20.27 -38.82
C ASP A 6 -8.39 -20.67 -39.01
N GLN A 7 -7.50 -19.72 -39.25
CA GLN A 7 -6.06 -19.99 -39.20
C GLN A 7 -5.53 -19.78 -37.78
N ALA A 8 -5.42 -20.91 -37.06
CA ALA A 8 -4.40 -21.22 -36.06
C ALA A 8 -4.27 -20.27 -34.85
N SER A 9 -5.27 -20.23 -33.97
CA SER A 9 -5.02 -19.84 -32.58
C SER A 9 -4.38 -21.02 -31.83
N GLY A 10 -3.12 -20.91 -31.42
CA GLY A 10 -2.42 -21.93 -30.59
C GLY A 10 -3.17 -22.32 -29.30
N HIS A 11 -4.08 -21.47 -28.83
CA HIS A 11 -4.97 -21.66 -27.68
C HIS A 11 -6.23 -22.48 -27.94
N SER A 12 -6.18 -23.47 -28.84
CA SER A 12 -7.30 -24.38 -28.98
C SER A 12 -7.33 -25.37 -27.80
N LEU A 13 -8.52 -25.74 -27.35
CA LEU A 13 -8.74 -26.87 -26.45
C LEU A 13 -8.01 -28.14 -26.93
N GLU A 14 -7.92 -28.32 -28.25
CA GLU A 14 -7.25 -29.49 -28.85
C GLU A 14 -5.73 -29.47 -28.61
N SER A 15 -5.09 -28.30 -28.75
CA SER A 15 -3.66 -28.15 -28.45
C SER A 15 -3.32 -28.59 -27.02
N HIS A 16 -4.19 -28.28 -26.06
CA HIS A 16 -4.00 -28.65 -24.66
C HIS A 16 -4.25 -30.14 -24.39
N LYS A 17 -5.20 -30.77 -25.10
CA LYS A 17 -5.37 -32.23 -25.04
C LYS A 17 -4.16 -32.97 -25.59
N GLU A 18 -3.62 -32.48 -26.70
CA GLU A 18 -2.39 -33.02 -27.29
C GLU A 18 -1.17 -32.79 -26.38
N LEU A 19 -1.12 -31.67 -25.63
CA LEU A 19 -0.13 -31.47 -24.57
C LEU A 19 -0.25 -32.55 -23.48
N VAL A 20 -1.46 -32.84 -22.99
CA VAL A 20 -1.69 -33.92 -22.01
C VAL A 20 -1.21 -35.26 -22.56
N GLN A 21 -1.52 -35.58 -23.82
CA GLN A 21 -1.06 -36.80 -24.47
C GLN A 21 0.47 -36.85 -24.61
N TRP A 22 1.12 -35.74 -24.95
CA TRP A 22 2.58 -35.65 -25.03
C TRP A 22 3.23 -35.87 -23.66
N VAL A 23 2.78 -35.17 -22.63
CA VAL A 23 3.29 -35.33 -21.26
C VAL A 23 3.05 -36.76 -20.74
N SER A 24 1.95 -37.41 -21.12
CA SER A 24 1.66 -38.80 -20.75
C SER A 24 2.68 -39.81 -21.29
N LYS A 25 3.33 -39.52 -22.42
CA LYS A 25 4.42 -40.37 -22.96
C LYS A 25 5.66 -40.40 -22.06
N TYR A 26 5.79 -39.42 -21.16
CA TYR A 26 6.89 -39.29 -20.21
C TYR A 26 6.47 -39.58 -18.76
N GLY A 27 5.26 -40.14 -18.54
CA GLY A 27 4.77 -40.52 -17.21
C GLY A 27 3.99 -39.43 -16.45
N GLY A 28 3.75 -38.27 -17.07
CA GLY A 28 2.86 -37.26 -16.49
C GLY A 28 1.39 -37.52 -16.79
N TYR A 29 0.49 -36.81 -16.11
CA TYR A 29 -0.95 -37.02 -16.31
C TYR A 29 -1.77 -35.87 -15.73
N ILE A 30 -3.04 -35.82 -16.12
CA ILE A 30 -4.12 -35.19 -15.34
C ILE A 30 -5.00 -36.29 -14.76
N ALA A 31 -5.52 -36.13 -13.56
CA ALA A 31 -6.30 -37.19 -12.91
C ALA A 31 -7.57 -37.54 -13.69
N ASP A 32 -7.99 -38.80 -13.66
CA ASP A 32 -9.21 -39.26 -14.35
C ASP A 32 -10.49 -38.55 -13.89
N SER A 33 -10.46 -37.90 -12.72
CA SER A 33 -11.57 -37.11 -12.18
C SER A 33 -11.66 -35.69 -12.77
N VAL A 34 -10.67 -35.25 -13.55
CA VAL A 34 -10.62 -33.91 -14.15
C VAL A 34 -10.41 -33.99 -15.66
N PHE A 35 -10.62 -32.87 -16.34
CA PHE A 35 -10.32 -32.72 -17.77
C PHE A 35 -9.99 -31.27 -18.09
N VAL A 36 -9.35 -31.05 -19.25
CA VAL A 36 -9.14 -29.70 -19.79
C VAL A 36 -10.44 -29.23 -20.44
N ALA A 37 -10.92 -28.05 -20.05
CA ALA A 37 -12.11 -27.41 -20.57
C ALA A 37 -11.78 -26.01 -21.11
N GLN A 38 -12.67 -25.42 -21.89
CA GLN A 38 -12.54 -24.07 -22.41
C GLN A 38 -13.91 -23.39 -22.46
N ASP A 39 -13.98 -22.13 -22.01
CA ASP A 39 -15.15 -21.26 -22.21
C ASP A 39 -14.72 -19.78 -22.30
N ASP A 40 -15.66 -18.92 -22.70
CA ASP A 40 -15.42 -17.50 -22.97
C ASP A 40 -15.05 -16.69 -21.72
N HIS A 41 -15.39 -17.17 -20.51
CA HIS A 41 -15.15 -16.45 -19.26
C HIS A 41 -13.81 -16.79 -18.63
N ARG A 42 -13.40 -18.06 -18.70
CA ARG A 42 -12.22 -18.59 -18.00
C ARG A 42 -11.06 -18.91 -18.95
N GLY A 43 -11.31 -18.90 -20.25
CA GLY A 43 -10.38 -19.47 -21.21
C GLY A 43 -10.17 -20.96 -20.95
N VAL A 44 -8.97 -21.46 -21.23
CA VAL A 44 -8.61 -22.85 -20.99
C VAL A 44 -8.34 -23.07 -19.51
N HIS A 45 -8.95 -24.10 -18.93
CA HIS A 45 -8.86 -24.39 -17.50
C HIS A 45 -8.98 -25.89 -17.20
N ILE A 46 -8.68 -26.29 -15.96
CA ILE A 46 -8.95 -27.65 -15.47
C ILE A 46 -10.31 -27.67 -14.79
N GLN A 47 -11.15 -28.64 -15.12
CA GLN A 47 -12.49 -28.79 -14.55
C GLN A 47 -12.68 -30.20 -14.00
N VAL A 48 -13.35 -30.30 -12.85
CA VAL A 48 -13.83 -31.58 -12.32
C VAL A 48 -14.93 -32.10 -13.23
N LYS A 49 -14.84 -33.37 -13.61
CA LYS A 49 -15.86 -34.03 -14.44
C LYS A 49 -17.26 -33.91 -13.81
N THR A 50 -18.25 -33.55 -14.63
CA THR A 50 -19.62 -33.25 -14.18
C THR A 50 -20.43 -34.51 -13.84
N ASP A 51 -20.02 -35.67 -14.35
CA ASP A 51 -20.65 -36.98 -14.17
C ASP A 51 -20.11 -37.76 -12.96
N LEU A 52 -19.19 -37.18 -12.18
CA LEU A 52 -18.71 -37.80 -10.96
C LEU A 52 -19.83 -37.89 -9.91
N PRO A 53 -19.96 -39.05 -9.22
CA PRO A 53 -20.99 -39.24 -8.20
C PRO A 53 -20.73 -38.40 -6.94
N GLU A 54 -19.47 -38.10 -6.65
CA GLU A 54 -19.02 -37.38 -5.46
C GLU A 54 -17.95 -36.34 -5.82
N ALA A 55 -17.76 -35.37 -4.93
CA ALA A 55 -16.68 -34.40 -5.03
C ALA A 55 -15.30 -35.09 -4.94
N ILE A 56 -14.30 -34.56 -5.64
CA ILE A 56 -12.92 -35.04 -5.45
C ILE A 56 -12.46 -34.67 -4.03
N SER A 57 -11.74 -35.59 -3.37
CA SER A 57 -11.32 -35.41 -1.98
C SER A 57 -10.11 -34.49 -1.86
N LYS A 58 -9.91 -33.95 -0.65
CA LYS A 58 -8.63 -33.33 -0.25
C LYS A 58 -7.46 -34.28 -0.55
N GLU A 59 -6.30 -33.71 -0.86
CA GLU A 59 -5.05 -34.40 -1.24
C GLU A 59 -5.11 -35.14 -2.59
N THR A 60 -6.16 -34.94 -3.39
CA THR A 60 -6.18 -35.51 -4.74
C THR A 60 -5.12 -34.81 -5.60
N ARG A 61 -4.14 -35.56 -6.10
CA ARG A 61 -3.18 -35.09 -7.12
C ARG A 61 -3.89 -35.01 -8.46
N VAL A 62 -4.22 -33.79 -8.87
CA VAL A 62 -5.01 -33.50 -10.08
C VAL A 62 -4.14 -33.36 -11.33
N ILE A 63 -2.87 -32.97 -11.17
CA ILE A 63 -1.87 -32.88 -12.24
C ILE A 63 -0.55 -33.48 -11.74
N ASN A 64 0.15 -34.17 -12.64
CA ASN A 64 1.52 -34.61 -12.46
C ASN A 64 2.39 -34.25 -13.67
N THR A 65 3.53 -33.60 -13.42
CA THR A 65 4.49 -33.16 -14.44
C THR A 65 5.87 -33.75 -14.14
N PRO A 66 6.36 -34.69 -14.97
CA PRO A 66 7.70 -35.26 -14.85
C PRO A 66 8.78 -34.20 -15.01
N LEU A 67 9.89 -34.33 -14.28
CA LEU A 67 11.02 -33.40 -14.37
C LEU A 67 11.66 -33.41 -15.76
N SER A 68 11.61 -34.53 -16.48
CA SER A 68 12.15 -34.69 -17.84
C SER A 68 11.45 -33.84 -18.90
N VAL A 69 10.26 -33.32 -18.65
CA VAL A 69 9.52 -32.43 -19.58
C VAL A 69 9.58 -30.96 -19.19
N THR A 70 10.22 -30.64 -18.05
CA THR A 70 10.39 -29.25 -17.62
C THR A 70 11.39 -28.51 -18.50
N MET A 71 11.31 -27.18 -18.51
CA MET A 71 12.23 -26.32 -19.26
C MET A 71 12.83 -25.27 -18.32
N SER A 72 14.16 -25.18 -18.28
CA SER A 72 14.88 -24.23 -17.43
C SER A 72 16.30 -23.98 -17.95
N TYR A 73 17.07 -23.16 -17.23
CA TYR A 73 18.51 -23.00 -17.43
C TYR A 73 19.27 -24.33 -17.50
N PHE A 74 18.86 -25.34 -16.72
CA PHE A 74 19.54 -26.65 -16.70
C PHE A 74 19.47 -27.38 -18.04
N ASN A 75 18.40 -27.18 -18.82
CA ASN A 75 18.33 -27.68 -20.19
C ASN A 75 19.27 -26.90 -21.12
N ALA A 76 19.35 -25.58 -20.96
CA ALA A 76 20.21 -24.73 -21.78
C ALA A 76 21.71 -25.07 -21.68
N VAL A 77 22.12 -25.70 -20.57
CA VAL A 77 23.51 -26.10 -20.31
C VAL A 77 23.74 -27.61 -20.42
N ASP A 78 22.78 -28.39 -20.94
CA ASP A 78 22.87 -29.86 -21.00
C ASP A 78 23.26 -30.50 -19.64
N TYR A 79 22.62 -30.04 -18.55
CA TYR A 79 23.00 -30.42 -17.19
C TYR A 79 22.88 -31.93 -16.96
N ASN A 80 23.86 -32.52 -16.27
CA ASN A 80 23.88 -33.95 -15.96
C ASN A 80 24.60 -34.21 -14.64
N CYS A 81 23.90 -34.88 -13.71
CA CYS A 81 24.44 -35.30 -12.41
C CYS A 81 23.94 -36.70 -12.05
N ALA A 82 24.29 -37.20 -10.87
CA ALA A 82 23.83 -38.52 -10.40
C ALA A 82 22.32 -38.56 -10.10
N LYS A 83 21.71 -37.42 -9.77
CA LYS A 83 20.27 -37.31 -9.46
C LYS A 83 19.40 -37.18 -10.69
N GLY A 84 19.92 -36.61 -11.79
CA GLY A 84 19.12 -36.33 -12.98
C GLY A 84 19.91 -35.66 -14.09
N SER A 85 19.30 -35.63 -15.27
CA SER A 85 19.86 -35.04 -16.49
C SER A 85 18.80 -34.23 -17.24
N PHE A 86 19.19 -33.07 -17.77
CA PHE A 86 18.34 -32.16 -18.53
C PHE A 86 18.99 -31.90 -19.89
N SER A 87 18.44 -32.50 -20.95
CA SER A 87 18.96 -32.32 -22.31
C SER A 87 18.59 -30.95 -22.87
N SER A 88 19.44 -30.41 -23.74
CA SER A 88 19.23 -29.19 -24.49
C SER A 88 18.24 -29.34 -25.63
N HIS A 89 17.88 -30.58 -25.98
CA HIS A 89 16.95 -30.91 -27.07
C HIS A 89 17.29 -30.16 -28.37
N GLY A 90 18.58 -30.04 -28.65
CA GLY A 90 19.11 -29.52 -29.91
C GLY A 90 19.13 -28.00 -30.04
N VAL A 91 19.01 -27.24 -28.94
CA VAL A 91 19.35 -25.81 -28.90
C VAL A 91 20.55 -25.64 -27.99
N VAL A 92 21.73 -25.41 -28.57
CA VAL A 92 23.00 -25.32 -27.84
C VAL A 92 23.61 -23.95 -28.08
N PHE A 93 23.78 -23.17 -27.01
CA PHE A 93 24.48 -21.89 -27.08
C PHE A 93 25.98 -22.06 -26.84
N PRO A 94 26.82 -21.13 -27.34
CA PRO A 94 28.24 -21.11 -27.00
C PRO A 94 28.46 -21.01 -25.49
N GLU A 95 29.43 -21.75 -24.94
CA GLU A 95 29.75 -21.73 -23.51
C GLU A 95 30.10 -20.32 -23.00
N GLU A 96 30.77 -19.52 -23.83
CA GLU A 96 31.11 -18.14 -23.51
C GLU A 96 29.88 -17.24 -23.35
N PHE A 97 28.84 -17.45 -24.16
CA PHE A 97 27.57 -16.72 -24.03
C PHE A 97 26.88 -17.04 -22.71
N ILE A 98 26.77 -18.32 -22.35
CA ILE A 98 26.13 -18.80 -21.12
C ILE A 98 26.83 -18.23 -19.87
N LYS A 99 28.15 -18.04 -19.94
CA LYS A 99 28.96 -17.47 -18.84
C LYS A 99 28.85 -15.95 -18.75
N SER A 100 28.51 -15.26 -19.84
CA SER A 100 28.55 -13.79 -19.92
C SER A 100 27.20 -13.12 -19.65
N ILE A 101 26.10 -13.74 -20.07
CA ILE A 101 24.74 -13.17 -19.88
C ILE A 101 24.01 -13.98 -18.80
N GLY A 102 23.28 -13.33 -17.90
CA GLY A 102 22.76 -13.96 -16.69
C GLY A 102 21.88 -15.21 -16.94
N LYS A 103 21.69 -16.05 -15.91
CA LYS A 103 20.92 -17.30 -16.01
C LYS A 103 19.47 -17.08 -16.46
N GLU A 104 18.86 -15.97 -16.04
CA GLU A 104 17.51 -15.58 -16.46
C GLU A 104 17.48 -15.27 -17.97
N GLU A 105 18.45 -14.51 -18.46
CA GLU A 105 18.59 -14.16 -19.87
C GLU A 105 18.87 -15.40 -20.71
N VAL A 106 19.77 -16.28 -20.25
CA VAL A 106 20.02 -17.58 -20.92
C VAL A 106 18.74 -18.40 -21.00
N THR A 107 17.91 -18.41 -19.95
CA THR A 107 16.63 -19.14 -19.97
C THR A 107 15.65 -18.52 -20.97
N ALA A 108 15.59 -17.19 -21.07
CA ALA A 108 14.77 -16.49 -22.06
C ALA A 108 15.22 -16.82 -23.49
N PHE A 109 16.52 -16.69 -23.79
CA PHE A 109 17.07 -17.05 -25.10
C PHE A 109 16.87 -18.53 -25.42
N TYR A 110 17.01 -19.42 -24.44
CA TYR A 110 16.73 -20.84 -24.63
C TYR A 110 15.27 -21.11 -25.00
N LEU A 111 14.32 -20.46 -24.32
CA LEU A 111 12.91 -20.52 -24.67
C LEU A 111 12.66 -20.01 -26.11
N MET A 112 13.29 -18.90 -26.51
CA MET A 112 13.21 -18.39 -27.89
C MET A 112 13.75 -19.41 -28.90
N GLY A 113 14.91 -20.01 -28.63
CA GLY A 113 15.50 -21.02 -29.50
C GLY A 113 14.63 -22.26 -29.64
N GLN A 114 14.02 -22.72 -28.55
CA GLN A 114 13.07 -23.84 -28.58
C GLN A 114 11.79 -23.50 -29.35
N PHE A 115 11.30 -22.26 -29.22
CA PHE A 115 10.16 -21.77 -30.01
C PHE A 115 10.45 -21.75 -31.51
N LEU A 116 11.65 -21.29 -31.90
CA LEU A 116 12.09 -21.21 -33.31
C LEU A 116 12.24 -22.57 -34.00
N ARG A 117 12.35 -23.68 -33.24
CA ARG A 117 12.36 -25.03 -33.81
C ARG A 117 11.03 -25.46 -34.41
N GLY A 118 9.92 -24.82 -34.04
CA GLY A 118 8.59 -25.17 -34.53
C GLY A 118 8.23 -26.63 -34.26
N GLU A 119 7.54 -27.28 -35.20
CA GLU A 119 7.00 -28.64 -35.08
C GLU A 119 8.05 -29.72 -34.82
N GLU A 120 9.32 -29.46 -35.15
CA GLU A 120 10.45 -30.37 -34.91
C GLU A 120 11.05 -30.24 -33.49
N GLY A 121 10.53 -29.32 -32.68
CA GLY A 121 10.94 -29.07 -31.30
C GLY A 121 10.37 -30.08 -30.31
N PHE A 122 11.19 -30.51 -29.35
CA PHE A 122 10.74 -31.43 -28.29
C PHE A 122 9.55 -30.86 -27.49
N TRP A 123 9.61 -29.57 -27.13
CA TRP A 123 8.55 -28.87 -26.40
C TRP A 123 7.48 -28.24 -27.29
N TYR A 124 7.45 -28.52 -28.61
CA TYR A 124 6.43 -27.93 -29.49
C TYR A 124 4.98 -28.14 -28.98
N PRO A 125 4.60 -29.32 -28.44
CA PRO A 125 3.27 -29.52 -27.87
C PRO A 125 2.95 -28.59 -26.70
N TYR A 126 3.95 -28.18 -25.92
CA TYR A 126 3.82 -27.20 -24.84
C TYR A 126 3.82 -25.77 -25.37
N LEU A 127 4.82 -25.40 -26.17
CA LEU A 127 5.03 -24.00 -26.58
C LEU A 127 3.86 -23.42 -27.38
N ARG A 128 3.17 -24.22 -28.19
CA ARG A 128 1.98 -23.76 -28.91
C ARG A 128 0.73 -23.58 -28.04
N THR A 129 0.71 -24.12 -26.81
CA THR A 129 -0.38 -23.90 -25.84
C THR A 129 -0.25 -22.59 -25.08
N LEU A 130 0.97 -22.04 -25.03
CA LEU A 130 1.25 -20.73 -24.45
C LEU A 130 0.63 -19.61 -25.30
N PRO A 131 0.41 -18.42 -24.70
CA PRO A 131 0.15 -17.21 -25.48
C PRO A 131 1.19 -17.03 -26.56
N GLN A 132 0.73 -16.88 -27.80
CA GLN A 132 1.64 -16.65 -28.92
C GLN A 132 2.14 -15.20 -28.90
N PRO A 133 3.29 -14.89 -29.53
CA PRO A 133 3.76 -13.52 -29.67
C PRO A 133 2.65 -12.57 -30.17
N GLY A 134 2.51 -11.42 -29.52
CA GLY A 134 1.44 -10.45 -29.78
C GLY A 134 0.10 -10.70 -29.07
N GLN A 135 -0.11 -11.85 -28.41
CA GLN A 135 -1.36 -12.17 -27.69
C GLN A 135 -1.31 -11.85 -26.19
N LEU A 136 -0.15 -11.45 -25.67
CA LEU A 136 0.05 -11.13 -24.26
C LEU A 136 -0.58 -9.77 -23.90
N THR A 137 -1.10 -9.67 -22.68
CA THR A 137 -1.87 -8.53 -22.19
C THR A 137 -1.19 -7.81 -21.02
N THR A 138 0.13 -7.92 -20.89
CA THR A 138 0.90 -7.12 -19.94
C THR A 138 1.05 -5.67 -20.43
N PRO A 139 1.09 -4.67 -19.54
CA PRO A 139 1.23 -3.25 -19.89
C PRO A 139 2.38 -2.89 -20.82
N LEU A 140 3.47 -3.67 -20.83
CA LEU A 140 4.61 -3.48 -21.75
C LEU A 140 4.23 -3.62 -23.24
N LEU A 141 3.10 -4.27 -23.53
CA LEU A 141 2.60 -4.53 -24.88
C LEU A 141 1.30 -3.75 -25.16
N PHE A 142 1.03 -2.71 -24.37
CA PHE A 142 -0.13 -1.85 -24.56
C PHE A 142 0.15 -0.86 -25.69
N GLU A 143 -0.88 -0.62 -26.50
CA GLU A 143 -0.86 0.50 -27.44
C GLU A 143 -1.21 1.79 -26.69
N GLU A 144 -0.96 2.95 -27.30
CA GLU A 144 -1.20 4.27 -26.70
C GLU A 144 -2.61 4.39 -26.10
N GLN A 145 -3.64 3.99 -26.86
CA GLN A 145 -5.04 3.98 -26.44
C GLN A 145 -5.33 3.09 -25.22
N ASP A 146 -4.53 2.04 -24.98
CA ASP A 146 -4.68 1.17 -23.82
C ASP A 146 -3.92 1.75 -22.61
N VAL A 147 -2.79 2.42 -22.84
CA VAL A 147 -2.02 3.11 -21.79
C VAL A 147 -2.82 4.26 -21.18
N ASP A 148 -3.67 4.94 -21.94
CA ASP A 148 -4.56 6.00 -21.44
C ASP A 148 -5.43 5.56 -20.24
N TRP A 149 -5.81 4.28 -20.20
CA TRP A 149 -6.57 3.69 -19.09
C TRP A 149 -5.75 3.49 -17.81
N LEU A 150 -4.43 3.61 -17.91
CA LEU A 150 -3.47 3.47 -16.80
C LEU A 150 -2.80 4.81 -16.43
N GLN A 151 -3.08 5.90 -17.13
CA GLN A 151 -2.54 7.22 -16.80
C GLN A 151 -2.86 7.62 -15.35
N GLY A 152 -1.89 8.22 -14.67
CA GLY A 152 -1.96 8.55 -13.24
C GLY A 152 -1.85 7.35 -12.29
N THR A 153 -1.90 6.11 -12.80
CA THR A 153 -1.45 4.94 -12.05
C THR A 153 0.07 4.80 -12.24
N GLY A 154 0.84 4.35 -11.27
CA GLY A 154 2.31 4.22 -11.44
C GLY A 154 2.77 3.17 -12.47
N ILE A 155 1.84 2.49 -13.15
CA ILE A 155 2.14 1.38 -14.07
C ILE A 155 2.84 1.82 -15.37
N PRO A 156 2.47 2.91 -16.07
CA PRO A 156 3.17 3.33 -17.27
C PRO A 156 4.66 3.58 -17.01
N ASP A 157 4.99 4.31 -15.94
CA ASP A 157 6.39 4.56 -15.54
C ASP A 157 7.13 3.26 -15.22
N ALA A 158 6.48 2.36 -14.46
CA ALA A 158 7.05 1.05 -14.14
C ALA A 158 7.26 0.17 -15.40
N SER A 159 6.38 0.30 -16.40
CA SER A 159 6.45 -0.42 -17.67
C SER A 159 7.61 0.10 -18.53
N VAL A 160 7.78 1.42 -18.62
CA VAL A 160 8.93 2.05 -19.32
C VAL A 160 10.24 1.64 -18.65
N PHE A 161 10.30 1.67 -17.32
CA PHE A 161 11.48 1.25 -16.57
C PHE A 161 11.84 -0.22 -16.84
N ARG A 162 10.84 -1.12 -16.81
CA ARG A 162 11.06 -2.54 -17.13
C ARG A 162 11.47 -2.75 -18.58
N TYR A 163 10.83 -2.06 -19.53
CA TYR A 163 11.19 -2.10 -20.95
C TYR A 163 12.68 -1.78 -21.12
N LYS A 164 13.15 -0.67 -20.53
CA LYS A 164 14.55 -0.24 -20.63
C LYS A 164 15.53 -1.32 -20.12
N ILE A 165 15.24 -1.92 -18.96
CA ILE A 165 16.10 -2.98 -18.41
C ILE A 165 16.17 -4.18 -19.36
N TRP A 166 15.03 -4.58 -19.93
CA TRP A 166 14.95 -5.72 -20.83
C TRP A 166 15.61 -5.44 -22.18
N ASP A 167 15.48 -4.21 -22.69
CA ASP A 167 16.10 -3.73 -23.92
C ASP A 167 17.63 -3.78 -23.81
N GLU A 168 18.19 -3.22 -22.72
CA GLU A 168 19.62 -3.27 -22.42
C GLU A 168 20.15 -4.72 -22.33
N LYS A 169 19.41 -5.61 -21.64
CA LYS A 169 19.76 -7.04 -21.50
C LYS A 169 19.69 -7.80 -22.83
N PHE A 170 18.70 -7.50 -23.67
CA PHE A 170 18.56 -8.11 -24.98
C PHE A 170 19.69 -7.67 -25.91
N ASP A 171 20.00 -6.38 -25.96
CA ASP A 171 21.06 -5.82 -26.78
C ASP A 171 22.43 -6.41 -26.41
N GLU A 172 22.71 -6.54 -25.11
CA GLU A 172 23.93 -7.21 -24.62
C GLU A 172 24.01 -8.66 -25.13
N ALA A 173 22.92 -9.42 -24.97
CA ALA A 173 22.90 -10.83 -25.36
C ALA A 173 22.99 -11.04 -26.88
N ILE A 174 22.28 -10.25 -27.67
CA ILE A 174 22.35 -10.32 -29.14
C ILE A 174 23.74 -9.93 -29.65
N SER A 175 24.31 -8.85 -29.11
CA SER A 175 25.68 -8.43 -29.46
C SER A 175 26.66 -9.56 -29.18
N LYS A 176 26.51 -10.24 -28.04
CA LYS A 176 27.37 -11.38 -27.68
C LYS A 176 27.20 -12.57 -28.63
N LEU A 177 25.97 -12.93 -29.01
CA LEU A 177 25.75 -14.00 -30.00
C LEU A 177 26.35 -13.66 -31.37
N GLN A 178 26.25 -12.40 -31.79
CA GLN A 178 26.82 -11.90 -33.02
C GLN A 178 28.36 -11.98 -32.99
N GLU A 179 28.99 -11.52 -31.91
CA GLU A 179 30.46 -11.60 -31.70
C GLU A 179 30.98 -13.04 -31.78
N LEU A 180 30.21 -13.99 -31.23
CA LEU A 180 30.55 -15.41 -31.22
C LEU A 180 30.21 -16.15 -32.52
N GLY A 181 29.62 -15.46 -33.50
CA GLY A 181 29.26 -16.05 -34.81
C GLY A 181 28.17 -17.12 -34.72
N PHE A 182 27.24 -17.00 -33.76
CA PHE A 182 26.16 -17.96 -33.59
C PHE A 182 25.20 -17.96 -34.80
N GLU A 183 24.99 -19.11 -35.44
CA GLU A 183 24.16 -19.18 -36.66
C GLU A 183 22.67 -18.88 -36.35
N GLY A 184 22.08 -17.97 -37.13
CA GLY A 184 20.67 -17.63 -37.01
C GLY A 184 20.33 -16.73 -35.82
N TRP A 185 21.32 -16.04 -35.24
CA TRP A 185 21.13 -15.03 -34.20
C TRP A 185 20.11 -13.96 -34.62
N GLU A 186 19.97 -13.66 -35.91
CA GLU A 186 19.02 -12.67 -36.45
C GLU A 186 17.54 -13.06 -36.23
N LYS A 187 17.26 -14.34 -35.98
CA LYS A 187 15.90 -14.82 -35.67
C LYS A 187 15.49 -14.55 -34.23
N TYR A 188 16.45 -14.23 -33.36
CA TYR A 188 16.21 -13.88 -31.96
C TYR A 188 15.84 -12.39 -31.90
N THR A 189 14.59 -12.09 -32.25
CA THR A 189 14.11 -10.71 -32.31
C THR A 189 13.69 -10.17 -30.96
N TRP A 190 13.62 -8.85 -30.84
CA TRP A 190 13.12 -8.17 -29.65
C TRP A 190 11.70 -8.61 -29.27
N ASP A 191 10.78 -8.70 -30.24
CA ASP A 191 9.41 -9.16 -30.00
C ASP A 191 9.37 -10.59 -29.42
N LEU A 192 10.28 -11.45 -29.88
CA LEU A 192 10.39 -12.82 -29.39
C LEU A 192 11.02 -12.86 -27.98
N TYR A 193 11.95 -11.96 -27.67
CA TYR A 193 12.50 -11.81 -26.33
C TYR A 193 11.46 -11.27 -25.35
N LEU A 194 10.70 -10.23 -25.72
CA LEU A 194 9.59 -9.71 -24.93
C LEU A 194 8.56 -10.81 -24.62
N TRP A 195 8.22 -11.63 -25.62
CA TRP A 195 7.38 -12.80 -25.43
C TRP A 195 8.01 -13.78 -24.42
N ALA A 196 9.26 -14.21 -24.64
CA ALA A 196 9.92 -15.19 -23.79
C ALA A 196 10.05 -14.72 -22.33
N ALA A 197 10.50 -13.48 -22.11
CA ALA A 197 10.63 -12.86 -20.79
C ALA A 197 9.27 -12.75 -20.09
N THR A 198 8.20 -12.43 -20.83
CA THR A 198 6.84 -12.36 -20.27
C THR A 198 6.29 -13.74 -19.94
N ILE A 199 6.52 -14.76 -20.79
CA ILE A 199 6.16 -16.16 -20.49
C ILE A 199 6.86 -16.62 -19.21
N ILE A 200 8.15 -16.37 -19.10
CA ILE A 200 8.93 -16.71 -17.91
C ILE A 200 8.35 -15.99 -16.67
N THR A 201 8.13 -14.68 -16.75
CA THR A 201 7.59 -13.88 -15.64
C THR A 201 6.20 -14.34 -15.18
N SER A 202 5.36 -14.77 -16.12
CA SER A 202 3.96 -15.13 -15.84
C SER A 202 3.74 -16.60 -15.49
N ARG A 203 4.66 -17.50 -15.86
CA ARG A 203 4.43 -18.96 -15.79
C ARG A 203 5.54 -19.76 -15.12
N ALA A 204 6.69 -19.17 -14.86
CA ALA A 204 7.78 -19.89 -14.23
C ALA A 204 7.56 -20.12 -12.73
N PHE A 205 8.13 -21.22 -12.26
CA PHE A 205 8.15 -21.65 -10.87
C PHE A 205 9.57 -21.51 -10.32
N SER A 206 9.66 -21.49 -8.98
CA SER A 206 10.94 -21.49 -8.27
C SER A 206 11.77 -22.73 -8.63
N PRO A 207 13.11 -22.63 -8.74
CA PRO A 207 13.97 -23.77 -9.04
C PRO A 207 13.94 -24.86 -7.95
N LYS A 208 13.42 -24.56 -6.76
CA LYS A 208 13.24 -25.53 -5.66
C LYS A 208 12.41 -26.75 -6.07
N VAL A 209 11.57 -26.64 -7.11
CA VAL A 209 10.83 -27.77 -7.67
C VAL A 209 11.71 -28.84 -8.33
N LEU A 210 12.98 -28.52 -8.62
CA LEU A 210 13.97 -29.43 -9.21
C LEU A 210 14.94 -30.04 -8.18
N SER A 211 14.71 -29.86 -6.88
CA SER A 211 15.58 -30.34 -5.78
C SER A 211 15.81 -31.86 -5.78
N GLY A 212 14.88 -32.63 -6.36
CA GLY A 212 15.01 -34.06 -6.58
C GLY A 212 16.04 -34.45 -7.65
N ALA A 213 16.25 -33.60 -8.66
CA ALA A 213 17.02 -33.91 -9.87
C ALA A 213 18.28 -33.06 -10.06
N VAL A 214 18.45 -32.01 -9.26
CA VAL A 214 19.62 -31.11 -9.29
C VAL A 214 20.30 -31.12 -7.93
N ASP A 215 21.63 -31.07 -7.92
CA ASP A 215 22.39 -30.98 -6.69
C ASP A 215 22.18 -29.62 -6.01
N GLU A 216 22.13 -29.63 -4.67
CA GLU A 216 21.86 -28.42 -3.87
C GLU A 216 22.91 -27.33 -4.11
N ALA A 217 24.15 -27.71 -4.38
CA ALA A 217 25.24 -26.79 -4.74
C ALA A 217 25.01 -26.07 -6.09
N ASP A 218 24.21 -26.67 -6.98
CA ASP A 218 23.92 -26.16 -8.33
C ASP A 218 22.54 -25.50 -8.43
N LEU A 219 21.72 -25.59 -7.38
CA LEU A 219 20.44 -24.90 -7.23
C LEU A 219 20.66 -23.56 -6.52
N PRO A 220 20.93 -22.46 -7.25
CA PRO A 220 21.06 -21.16 -6.61
C PRO A 220 19.73 -20.78 -5.96
N GLU A 221 19.80 -20.13 -4.79
CA GLU A 221 18.61 -19.64 -4.07
C GLU A 221 17.87 -18.57 -4.90
N ASP A 222 18.59 -17.84 -5.75
CA ASP A 222 18.09 -16.83 -6.67
C ASP A 222 18.31 -17.23 -8.15
N SER A 223 17.31 -16.95 -8.99
CA SER A 223 17.44 -16.72 -10.45
C SER A 223 17.44 -17.89 -11.47
N VAL A 224 16.80 -19.04 -11.22
CA VAL A 224 16.51 -20.02 -12.31
C VAL A 224 15.01 -20.27 -12.45
N PRO A 225 14.32 -19.58 -13.39
CA PRO A 225 12.92 -19.86 -13.65
C PRO A 225 12.74 -21.24 -14.29
N VAL A 226 11.72 -21.98 -13.83
CA VAL A 226 11.38 -23.31 -14.35
C VAL A 226 9.97 -23.31 -14.92
N LEU A 227 9.82 -23.63 -16.19
CA LEU A 227 8.52 -23.86 -16.82
C LEU A 227 8.09 -25.31 -16.62
N LEU A 228 6.87 -25.49 -16.13
CA LEU A 228 6.28 -26.78 -15.78
C LEU A 228 5.04 -27.04 -16.66
N PRO A 229 5.18 -27.74 -17.80
CA PRO A 229 4.03 -28.08 -18.64
C PRO A 229 2.93 -28.77 -17.83
N LEU A 230 1.66 -28.43 -18.09
CA LEU A 230 0.44 -28.80 -17.33
C LEU A 230 0.21 -28.04 -16.02
N ILE A 231 1.24 -27.81 -15.19
CA ILE A 231 1.04 -27.15 -13.88
C ILE A 231 0.76 -25.65 -14.03
N ASP A 232 1.23 -25.04 -15.12
CA ASP A 232 0.98 -23.64 -15.47
C ASP A 232 -0.35 -23.41 -16.23
N LEU A 233 -1.14 -24.46 -16.46
CA LEU A 233 -2.45 -24.40 -17.13
C LEU A 233 -3.57 -23.84 -16.24
N PRO A 234 -3.76 -24.28 -14.97
CA PRO A 234 -4.91 -23.84 -14.18
C PRO A 234 -4.83 -22.35 -13.81
N ASN A 235 -5.96 -21.66 -13.96
CA ASN A 235 -6.05 -20.22 -13.67
C ASN A 235 -5.82 -19.88 -12.20
N HIS A 236 -5.44 -18.63 -11.93
CA HIS A 236 -5.30 -18.12 -10.58
C HIS A 236 -6.66 -17.86 -9.92
N ARG A 237 -6.83 -18.35 -8.69
CA ARG A 237 -7.83 -17.85 -7.75
C ARG A 237 -7.16 -17.47 -6.43
N PRO A 238 -7.33 -16.23 -5.93
CA PRO A 238 -6.81 -15.83 -4.63
C PRO A 238 -7.27 -16.79 -3.54
N LEU A 239 -6.33 -17.20 -2.68
CA LEU A 239 -6.57 -18.15 -1.58
C LEU A 239 -7.03 -19.55 -2.02
N ALA A 240 -6.89 -19.92 -3.29
CA ALA A 240 -7.12 -21.29 -3.71
C ALA A 240 -6.24 -22.24 -2.88
N LYS A 241 -6.89 -23.27 -2.31
CA LYS A 241 -6.22 -24.24 -1.46
C LYS A 241 -5.65 -25.33 -2.34
N VAL A 242 -4.41 -25.12 -2.77
CA VAL A 242 -3.63 -26.09 -3.52
C VAL A 242 -2.22 -26.21 -2.93
N GLU A 243 -1.59 -27.34 -3.16
CA GLU A 243 -0.21 -27.61 -2.81
C GLU A 243 0.56 -28.02 -4.06
N TRP A 244 1.74 -27.46 -4.26
CA TRP A 244 2.72 -27.99 -5.20
C TRP A 244 3.65 -28.93 -4.45
N ARG A 245 3.69 -30.19 -4.88
CA ARG A 245 4.55 -31.21 -4.27
C ARG A 245 5.64 -31.59 -5.25
N ALA A 246 6.85 -31.13 -4.97
CA ALA A 246 8.05 -31.58 -5.66
C ALA A 246 8.45 -32.96 -5.13
N GLY A 247 8.59 -33.91 -6.04
CA GLY A 247 9.17 -35.23 -5.79
C GLY A 247 10.53 -35.37 -6.47
N ASP A 248 11.10 -36.58 -6.40
CA ASP A 248 12.42 -36.86 -6.98
C ASP A 248 12.39 -36.84 -8.52
N GLU A 249 11.27 -37.25 -9.12
CA GLU A 249 11.11 -37.41 -10.57
C GLU A 249 9.97 -36.56 -11.17
N ASP A 250 9.11 -35.97 -10.33
CA ASP A 250 7.94 -35.21 -10.79
C ASP A 250 7.57 -34.03 -9.88
N VAL A 251 6.70 -33.16 -10.38
CA VAL A 251 6.00 -32.13 -9.60
C VAL A 251 4.50 -32.39 -9.72
N GLY A 252 3.79 -32.35 -8.60
CA GLY A 252 2.34 -32.53 -8.58
C GLY A 252 1.59 -31.30 -8.11
N LEU A 253 0.40 -31.06 -8.68
CA LEU A 253 -0.60 -30.14 -8.13
C LEU A 253 -1.64 -30.95 -7.36
N LEU A 254 -1.82 -30.66 -6.08
CA LEU A 254 -2.81 -31.31 -5.22
C LEU A 254 -3.85 -30.30 -4.76
N VAL A 255 -5.11 -30.71 -4.75
CA VAL A 255 -6.17 -29.91 -4.11
C VAL A 255 -6.16 -30.12 -2.60
N GLN A 256 -6.27 -29.02 -1.85
CA GLN A 256 -6.27 -29.02 -0.39
C GLN A 256 -7.69 -28.81 0.18
N GLU A 257 -8.72 -28.99 -0.65
CA GLU A 257 -10.14 -29.00 -0.27
C GLU A 257 -10.94 -29.95 -1.16
N SER A 258 -12.15 -30.31 -0.71
CA SER A 258 -13.09 -31.05 -1.55
C SER A 258 -13.62 -30.15 -2.66
N VAL A 259 -13.60 -30.65 -3.91
CA VAL A 259 -14.04 -29.87 -5.08
C VAL A 259 -15.19 -30.58 -5.79
N ALA A 260 -16.30 -29.87 -5.95
CA ALA A 260 -17.54 -30.42 -6.50
C ALA A 260 -17.44 -30.74 -8.01
N PRO A 261 -18.25 -31.69 -8.52
CA PRO A 261 -18.40 -31.92 -9.96
C PRO A 261 -18.71 -30.63 -10.72
N GLY A 262 -18.04 -30.43 -11.87
CA GLY A 262 -18.20 -29.23 -12.69
C GLY A 262 -17.47 -27.98 -12.19
N ALA A 263 -16.86 -27.99 -11.01
CA ALA A 263 -16.07 -26.85 -10.54
C ALA A 263 -14.69 -26.80 -11.23
N GLU A 264 -14.17 -25.58 -11.39
CA GLU A 264 -12.80 -25.35 -11.85
C GLU A 264 -11.79 -25.67 -10.75
N ILE A 265 -10.67 -26.26 -11.15
CA ILE A 265 -9.47 -26.38 -10.32
C ILE A 265 -8.59 -25.18 -10.62
N SER A 266 -8.44 -24.30 -9.65
CA SER A 266 -7.60 -23.10 -9.76
C SER A 266 -6.24 -23.33 -9.09
N ASN A 267 -5.21 -22.66 -9.59
CA ASN A 267 -3.92 -22.52 -8.94
C ASN A 267 -3.87 -21.27 -8.04
N ASN A 268 -2.83 -21.15 -7.21
CA ASN A 268 -2.61 -20.02 -6.31
C ASN A 268 -1.20 -19.43 -6.50
N TYR A 269 -1.11 -18.23 -7.08
CA TYR A 269 0.15 -17.55 -7.39
C TYR A 269 0.70 -16.75 -6.19
N GLY A 270 0.12 -16.96 -5.00
CA GLY A 270 0.36 -16.18 -3.80
C GLY A 270 -0.63 -15.01 -3.65
N PRO A 271 -0.50 -14.22 -2.58
CA PRO A 271 -1.39 -13.09 -2.28
C PRO A 271 -1.03 -11.86 -3.13
N ARG A 272 -1.20 -11.98 -4.45
CA ARG A 272 -0.86 -10.93 -5.42
C ARG A 272 -1.92 -9.83 -5.43
N ASN A 273 -1.47 -8.58 -5.44
CA ASN A 273 -2.33 -7.43 -5.72
C ASN A 273 -2.57 -7.27 -7.23
N ASN A 274 -3.55 -6.45 -7.61
CA ASN A 274 -3.86 -6.26 -9.03
C ASN A 274 -2.74 -5.57 -9.82
N GLU A 275 -1.89 -4.77 -9.17
CA GLU A 275 -0.70 -4.19 -9.80
C GLU A 275 0.26 -5.29 -10.28
N GLN A 276 0.59 -6.24 -9.39
CA GLN A 276 1.45 -7.38 -9.70
C GLN A 276 0.80 -8.33 -10.71
N LEU A 277 -0.51 -8.60 -10.58
CA LEU A 277 -1.23 -9.44 -11.54
C LEU A 277 -1.20 -8.83 -12.94
N LEU A 278 -1.44 -7.53 -13.06
CA LEU A 278 -1.42 -6.85 -14.36
C LEU A 278 -0.01 -6.79 -14.94
N MET A 279 0.97 -6.35 -14.15
CA MET A 279 2.36 -6.20 -14.60
C MET A 279 3.02 -7.51 -14.98
N ASN A 280 2.73 -8.60 -14.27
CA ASN A 280 3.46 -9.86 -14.43
C ASN A 280 2.67 -10.93 -15.18
N TYR A 281 1.34 -10.89 -15.15
CA TYR A 281 0.48 -11.91 -15.75
C TYR A 281 -0.50 -11.37 -16.79
N GLY A 282 -0.65 -10.04 -16.90
CA GLY A 282 -1.50 -9.40 -17.91
C GLY A 282 -3.00 -9.45 -17.61
N PHE A 283 -3.41 -9.66 -16.35
CA PHE A 283 -4.83 -9.62 -15.98
C PHE A 283 -5.04 -8.98 -14.61
N CYS A 284 -6.27 -8.56 -14.35
CA CYS A 284 -6.73 -8.10 -13.03
C CYS A 284 -7.92 -8.94 -12.57
N ILE A 285 -8.07 -9.11 -11.26
CA ILE A 285 -9.23 -9.78 -10.67
C ILE A 285 -10.15 -8.71 -10.10
N LEU A 286 -11.39 -8.69 -10.61
CA LEU A 286 -12.45 -7.87 -10.04
C LEU A 286 -12.70 -8.29 -8.59
N ASN A 287 -12.73 -7.32 -7.68
CA ASN A 287 -12.91 -7.56 -6.23
C ASN A 287 -11.88 -8.51 -5.63
N ASN A 288 -10.62 -8.43 -6.07
CA ASN A 288 -9.52 -9.22 -5.52
C ASN A 288 -9.43 -9.05 -3.97
N PRO A 289 -9.67 -10.10 -3.18
CA PRO A 289 -9.64 -10.00 -1.72
C PRO A 289 -8.22 -9.80 -1.18
N THR A 290 -7.18 -10.17 -1.94
CA THR A 290 -5.77 -9.96 -1.58
C THR A 290 -5.19 -8.72 -2.24
N ASP A 291 -6.02 -7.77 -2.67
CA ASP A 291 -5.53 -6.51 -3.24
C ASP A 291 -4.93 -5.60 -2.16
N TYR A 292 -3.94 -4.83 -2.55
CA TYR A 292 -3.33 -3.78 -1.73
C TYR A 292 -2.55 -2.80 -2.62
N ARG A 293 -2.52 -1.53 -2.23
CA ARG A 293 -1.71 -0.51 -2.91
C ARG A 293 -0.32 -0.46 -2.30
N ILE A 294 0.71 -0.42 -3.14
CA ILE A 294 2.09 -0.16 -2.74
C ILE A 294 2.29 1.37 -2.68
N VAL A 295 2.79 1.87 -1.55
CA VAL A 295 3.00 3.30 -1.32
C VAL A 295 4.49 3.60 -1.33
N LYS A 296 4.93 4.49 -2.22
CA LYS A 296 6.31 4.98 -2.25
C LYS A 296 6.39 6.30 -1.49
N LEU A 297 7.26 6.37 -0.48
CA LEU A 297 7.50 7.61 0.26
C LEU A 297 8.66 8.38 -0.39
N GLY A 298 8.36 9.51 -1.04
CA GLY A 298 9.35 10.40 -1.64
C GLY A 298 10.06 11.30 -0.63
N LEU A 299 10.57 10.74 0.48
CA LEU A 299 11.24 11.52 1.53
C LEU A 299 12.76 11.62 1.28
N PRO A 300 13.38 12.79 1.52
CA PRO A 300 14.83 12.95 1.43
C PRO A 300 15.61 11.99 2.36
N SER A 301 16.82 11.61 1.98
CA SER A 301 17.68 10.71 2.77
C SER A 301 18.17 11.33 4.09
N ASP A 302 18.28 12.66 4.14
CA ASP A 302 18.61 13.43 5.35
C ASP A 302 17.39 13.70 6.23
N SER A 303 16.19 13.28 5.80
CA SER A 303 15.00 13.36 6.63
C SER A 303 15.16 12.50 7.90
N PRO A 304 14.39 12.76 8.96
CA PRO A 304 14.44 11.97 10.19
C PRO A 304 14.16 10.48 9.98
N LEU A 305 13.30 10.13 9.01
CA LEU A 305 13.10 8.74 8.61
C LEU A 305 14.32 8.18 7.86
N GLY A 306 14.90 8.95 6.94
CA GLY A 306 16.10 8.55 6.20
C GLY A 306 17.30 8.30 7.13
N GLN A 307 17.53 9.18 8.11
CA GLN A 307 18.54 8.99 9.16
C GLN A 307 18.25 7.75 10.01
N ALA A 308 16.99 7.52 10.40
CA ALA A 308 16.61 6.34 11.18
C ALA A 308 16.79 5.04 10.37
N LYS A 309 16.48 5.04 9.06
CA LYS A 309 16.71 3.91 8.16
C LYS A 309 18.19 3.62 7.96
N ALA A 310 19.01 4.64 7.72
CA ALA A 310 20.46 4.48 7.61
C ALA A 310 21.02 3.82 8.88
N ARG A 311 20.64 4.32 10.05
CA ARG A 311 21.04 3.73 11.33
C ARG A 311 20.49 2.32 11.55
N HIS A 312 19.28 2.01 11.10
CA HIS A 312 18.73 0.66 11.15
C HIS A 312 19.55 -0.31 10.28
N ALA A 313 19.90 0.09 9.06
CA ALA A 313 20.74 -0.72 8.16
C ALA A 313 22.16 -0.94 8.72
N GLU A 314 22.73 0.06 9.40
CA GLU A 314 24.00 -0.08 10.12
C GLU A 314 23.93 -1.09 11.28
N LEU A 315 22.82 -1.11 12.02
CA LEU A 315 22.65 -2.00 13.18
C LEU A 315 22.19 -3.41 12.80
N PHE A 316 21.41 -3.54 11.71
CA PHE A 316 20.76 -4.78 11.28
C PHE A 316 20.90 -4.98 9.75
N PRO A 317 22.13 -5.18 9.24
CA PRO A 317 22.37 -5.27 7.79
C PRO A 317 21.61 -6.43 7.14
N GLU A 318 21.50 -7.58 7.83
CA GLU A 318 20.79 -8.77 7.34
C GLU A 318 19.27 -8.56 7.19
N MET A 319 18.71 -7.57 7.87
CA MET A 319 17.28 -7.23 7.81
C MET A 319 16.96 -6.15 6.77
N THR A 320 17.98 -5.64 6.07
CA THR A 320 17.80 -4.57 5.09
C THR A 320 17.27 -5.14 3.78
N THR A 321 16.01 -4.81 3.46
CA THR A 321 15.38 -5.19 2.19
C THR A 321 15.49 -4.08 1.16
N ASN A 322 15.51 -4.43 -0.12
CA ASN A 322 15.53 -3.46 -1.23
C ASN A 322 14.22 -2.68 -1.38
N GLU A 323 13.13 -3.17 -0.79
CA GLU A 323 11.82 -2.54 -0.85
C GLU A 323 11.24 -2.34 0.56
N ASP A 324 10.59 -1.19 0.74
CA ASP A 324 9.84 -0.90 1.95
C ASP A 324 8.42 -1.48 1.86
N PRO A 325 7.96 -2.25 2.86
CA PRO A 325 6.63 -2.89 2.84
C PRO A 325 5.50 -1.92 3.22
N TYR A 326 5.40 -0.83 2.48
CA TYR A 326 4.43 0.24 2.69
C TYR A 326 3.16 -0.02 1.91
N TYR A 327 2.10 -0.45 2.62
CA TYR A 327 0.89 -0.94 1.98
C TYR A 327 -0.38 -0.30 2.54
N ILE A 328 -1.35 -0.09 1.64
CA ILE A 328 -2.75 0.15 1.98
C ILE A 328 -3.53 -1.10 1.55
N PHE A 329 -3.99 -1.87 2.52
CA PHE A 329 -4.68 -3.13 2.31
C PHE A 329 -6.15 -2.93 1.93
N ASN A 330 -6.68 -3.84 1.12
CA ASN A 330 -8.11 -3.99 0.94
C ASN A 330 -8.82 -4.20 2.29
N ILE A 331 -9.99 -3.59 2.49
CA ILE A 331 -10.83 -3.80 3.68
C ILE A 331 -11.17 -5.30 3.90
N PHE A 332 -11.17 -6.11 2.84
CA PHE A 332 -11.36 -7.56 2.86
C PHE A 332 -10.07 -8.37 3.01
N TYR A 333 -8.90 -7.73 3.13
CA TYR A 333 -7.62 -8.43 3.13
C TYR A 333 -7.56 -9.49 4.24
N PRO A 334 -7.33 -10.77 3.88
CA PRO A 334 -7.58 -11.90 4.78
C PRO A 334 -6.35 -12.33 5.56
N LEU A 335 -5.14 -11.92 5.14
CA LEU A 335 -3.88 -12.40 5.72
C LEU A 335 -3.32 -11.49 6.83
N LEU A 336 -4.12 -10.53 7.29
CA LEU A 336 -3.75 -9.70 8.43
C LEU A 336 -3.95 -10.47 9.74
N ALA A 337 -3.09 -10.19 10.72
CA ALA A 337 -3.28 -10.67 12.08
C ALA A 337 -4.70 -10.30 12.57
N ARG A 338 -5.39 -11.27 13.19
CA ARG A 338 -6.73 -11.07 13.76
C ARG A 338 -6.69 -10.01 14.86
N GLU A 339 -5.64 -10.07 15.67
CA GLU A 339 -5.35 -9.16 16.74
C GLU A 339 -4.50 -8.00 16.20
N GLY A 340 -4.94 -6.77 16.44
CA GLY A 340 -4.23 -5.58 16.02
C GLY A 340 -5.16 -4.37 15.94
N PRO A 341 -4.60 -3.15 16.03
CA PRO A 341 -5.36 -1.92 15.90
C PRO A 341 -6.16 -1.85 14.59
N MET A 342 -7.28 -1.15 14.62
CA MET A 342 -8.16 -0.94 13.47
C MET A 342 -7.40 -0.31 12.30
N GLU A 343 -6.58 0.71 12.54
CA GLU A 343 -5.78 1.38 11.52
C GLU A 343 -4.80 0.43 10.86
N HIS A 344 -4.19 -0.49 11.62
CA HIS A 344 -3.31 -1.53 11.09
C HIS A 344 -4.03 -2.64 10.32
N SER A 345 -5.38 -2.62 10.31
CA SER A 345 -6.14 -3.46 9.39
C SER A 345 -6.23 -2.89 7.97
N ILE A 346 -5.73 -1.67 7.76
CA ILE A 346 -5.73 -0.96 6.48
C ILE A 346 -4.34 -0.47 6.14
N PHE A 347 -3.64 0.20 7.06
CA PHE A 347 -2.31 0.75 6.84
C PHE A 347 -1.26 -0.19 7.43
N SER A 348 -0.31 -0.67 6.61
CA SER A 348 0.73 -1.54 7.12
C SER A 348 1.47 -0.88 8.30
N PRO A 349 1.86 -1.65 9.34
CA PRO A 349 2.61 -1.08 10.46
C PRO A 349 3.89 -0.34 10.00
N ALA A 350 4.55 -0.84 8.97
CA ALA A 350 5.71 -0.19 8.36
C ALA A 350 5.37 1.18 7.76
N LEU A 351 4.27 1.29 6.98
CA LEU A 351 3.82 2.57 6.43
C LEU A 351 3.46 3.55 7.55
N PHE A 352 2.68 3.10 8.53
CA PHE A 352 2.24 3.94 9.63
C PHE A 352 3.42 4.47 10.46
N ASN A 353 4.38 3.59 10.79
CA ASN A 353 5.58 3.97 11.54
C ASN A 353 6.50 4.89 10.74
N ALA A 354 6.63 4.69 9.43
CA ALA A 354 7.41 5.57 8.58
C ALA A 354 6.85 6.99 8.55
N ILE A 355 5.54 7.13 8.38
CA ILE A 355 4.86 8.44 8.43
C ILE A 355 4.91 9.01 9.86
N SER A 356 4.82 8.16 10.89
CA SER A 356 4.95 8.58 12.30
C SER A 356 6.28 9.29 12.56
N VAL A 357 7.38 8.73 12.08
CA VAL A 357 8.72 9.35 12.17
C VAL A 357 8.81 10.63 11.33
N ALA A 358 8.24 10.62 10.12
CA ALA A 358 8.22 11.81 9.26
C ALA A 358 7.45 12.98 9.90
N GLN A 359 6.31 12.69 10.53
CA GLN A 359 5.42 13.67 11.18
C GLN A 359 5.80 13.98 12.64
N ALA A 360 6.86 13.36 13.17
CA ALA A 360 7.29 13.54 14.55
C ALA A 360 7.69 14.99 14.86
N ASN A 361 7.16 15.55 15.94
CA ASN A 361 7.66 16.80 16.50
C ASN A 361 8.94 16.59 17.34
N ASP A 362 9.54 17.67 17.85
CA ASP A 362 10.84 17.58 18.54
C ASP A 362 10.85 16.65 19.75
N ARG A 363 9.78 16.60 20.55
CA ARG A 363 9.68 15.67 21.69
C ARG A 363 9.43 14.22 21.24
N GLU A 364 8.69 14.01 20.15
CA GLU A 364 8.46 12.68 19.55
C GLU A 364 9.75 12.12 18.95
N ARG A 365 10.55 12.96 18.29
CA ARG A 365 11.83 12.56 17.68
C ARG A 365 12.81 11.99 18.71
N LYS A 366 12.83 12.54 19.93
CA LYS A 366 13.64 12.02 21.04
C LYS A 366 13.24 10.61 21.47
N LYS A 367 12.02 10.17 21.13
CA LYS A 367 11.45 8.86 21.50
C LYS A 367 11.57 7.82 20.38
N ILE A 368 12.14 8.16 19.21
CA ILE A 368 12.33 7.20 18.10
C ILE A 368 13.14 6.00 18.59
N LYS A 369 12.55 4.81 18.42
CA LYS A 369 13.16 3.53 18.74
C LYS A 369 13.50 2.80 17.45
N ILE A 370 14.76 2.38 17.36
CA ILE A 370 15.27 1.51 16.29
C ILE A 370 15.49 0.14 16.91
N ALA A 371 14.78 -0.87 16.41
CA ALA A 371 14.90 -2.27 16.83
C ALA A 371 15.05 -3.15 15.58
N GLU A 372 15.41 -4.42 15.79
CA GLU A 372 15.56 -5.42 14.71
C GLU A 372 14.27 -5.58 13.90
N THR A 373 13.11 -5.46 14.55
CA THR A 373 11.79 -5.54 13.92
C THR A 373 11.38 -4.26 13.18
N GLY A 374 12.21 -3.22 13.20
CA GLY A 374 11.97 -1.95 12.52
C GLY A 374 12.01 -0.71 13.41
N ILE A 375 11.58 0.41 12.81
CA ILE A 375 11.63 1.76 13.40
C ILE A 375 10.22 2.14 13.88
N SER A 376 10.11 2.72 15.07
CA SER A 376 8.80 3.15 15.63
C SER A 376 8.95 4.28 16.65
N ILE A 377 7.84 4.92 17.00
CA ILE A 377 7.73 5.83 18.14
C ILE A 377 6.79 5.17 19.16
N PRO A 378 7.25 4.84 20.38
CA PRO A 378 6.45 4.14 21.37
C PRO A 378 5.29 5.02 21.86
N GLY A 379 4.17 4.37 22.19
CA GLY A 379 2.98 5.03 22.74
C GLY A 379 3.14 5.48 24.20
N GLY A 380 2.26 6.37 24.63
CA GLY A 380 2.20 6.88 26.01
C GLY A 380 1.25 8.07 26.14
N TYR A 381 1.20 8.70 27.32
CA TYR A 381 0.45 9.96 27.46
C TYR A 381 1.00 11.00 26.48
N GLY A 382 0.12 11.58 25.68
CA GLY A 382 0.47 12.55 24.65
C GLY A 382 0.89 11.99 23.29
N SER A 383 0.94 10.66 23.11
CA SER A 383 1.31 10.06 21.81
C SER A 383 0.23 10.17 20.75
N GLY A 384 -1.03 10.43 21.13
CA GLY A 384 -2.17 10.54 20.21
C GLY A 384 -1.98 11.64 19.15
N ARG A 385 -1.22 12.69 19.47
CA ARG A 385 -0.84 13.75 18.52
C ARG A 385 -0.21 13.18 17.26
N ASN A 386 0.78 12.30 17.44
CA ASN A 386 1.52 11.71 16.33
C ASN A 386 0.61 10.81 15.48
N THR A 387 -0.19 9.96 16.11
CA THR A 387 -1.19 9.12 15.44
C THR A 387 -2.13 9.96 14.58
N LEU A 388 -2.63 11.08 15.11
CA LEU A 388 -3.54 11.98 14.41
C LEU A 388 -2.85 12.73 13.27
N ALA A 389 -1.59 13.14 13.44
CA ALA A 389 -0.79 13.74 12.38
C ALA A 389 -0.53 12.74 11.23
N VAL A 390 -0.24 11.46 11.55
CA VAL A 390 -0.11 10.38 10.55
C VAL A 390 -1.40 10.22 9.76
N LEU A 391 -2.53 10.06 10.45
CA LEU A 391 -3.83 9.86 9.81
C LEU A 391 -4.27 11.08 8.99
N ALA A 392 -3.93 12.29 9.43
CA ALA A 392 -4.17 13.50 8.64
C ALA A 392 -3.32 13.50 7.35
N GLN A 393 -2.01 13.21 7.46
CA GLN A 393 -1.11 13.12 6.30
C GLN A 393 -1.56 12.05 5.31
N ILE A 394 -1.93 10.86 5.80
CA ILE A 394 -2.49 9.78 4.98
C ILE A 394 -3.76 10.27 4.30
N SER A 395 -4.67 10.94 5.02
CA SER A 395 -5.93 11.42 4.46
C SER A 395 -5.71 12.42 3.32
N PHE A 396 -4.74 13.34 3.43
CA PHE A 396 -4.37 14.25 2.34
C PHE A 396 -3.86 13.49 1.11
N GLU A 397 -3.00 12.49 1.31
CA GLU A 397 -2.44 11.66 0.22
C GLU A 397 -3.52 10.83 -0.48
N LEU A 398 -4.41 10.18 0.29
CA LEU A 398 -5.54 9.41 -0.24
C LEU A 398 -6.43 10.30 -1.11
N ILE A 399 -6.77 11.49 -0.62
CA ILE A 399 -7.61 12.46 -1.34
C ILE A 399 -6.93 12.93 -2.63
N ALA A 400 -5.65 13.29 -2.57
CA ALA A 400 -4.90 13.72 -3.73
C ALA A 400 -4.81 12.61 -4.79
N HIS A 401 -4.54 11.37 -4.39
CA HIS A 401 -4.46 10.24 -5.31
C HIS A 401 -5.82 9.88 -5.92
N ILE A 402 -6.91 9.90 -5.14
CA ILE A 402 -8.28 9.72 -5.67
C ILE A 402 -8.57 10.78 -6.73
N ALA A 403 -8.33 12.05 -6.43
CA ALA A 403 -8.59 13.15 -7.36
C ALA A 403 -7.74 13.01 -8.63
N HIS A 404 -6.47 12.65 -8.50
CA HIS A 404 -5.57 12.44 -9.63
C HIS A 404 -6.05 11.31 -10.55
N LEU A 405 -6.41 10.15 -10.00
CA LEU A 405 -6.92 9.02 -10.79
C LEU A 405 -8.27 9.33 -11.47
N GLN A 406 -9.09 10.19 -10.86
CA GLN A 406 -10.35 10.64 -11.46
C GLN A 406 -10.10 11.66 -12.57
N GLU A 407 -9.16 12.58 -12.38
CA GLU A 407 -8.77 13.58 -13.37
C GLU A 407 -8.16 12.92 -14.61
N THR A 408 -7.21 12.01 -14.45
CA THR A 408 -6.58 11.28 -15.57
C THR A 408 -7.52 10.29 -16.27
N ALA A 409 -8.70 10.05 -15.71
CA ALA A 409 -9.76 9.28 -16.37
C ALA A 409 -10.71 10.16 -17.20
N GLN A 410 -10.66 11.49 -17.06
CA GLN A 410 -11.53 12.38 -17.82
C GLN A 410 -11.24 12.26 -19.31
N GLY A 411 -12.28 11.95 -20.10
CA GLY A 411 -12.16 11.78 -21.55
C GLY A 411 -11.97 10.34 -22.01
N LEU A 412 -11.80 9.38 -21.10
CA LEU A 412 -11.86 7.97 -21.48
C LEU A 412 -13.26 7.56 -21.95
N PRO A 413 -13.37 6.61 -22.89
CA PRO A 413 -14.65 6.00 -23.24
C PRO A 413 -15.34 5.36 -22.02
N GLU A 414 -16.67 5.37 -21.99
CA GLU A 414 -17.44 4.77 -20.88
C GLU A 414 -17.19 3.26 -20.73
N LYS A 415 -16.91 2.57 -21.85
CA LYS A 415 -16.69 1.13 -21.88
C LYS A 415 -15.34 0.81 -22.52
N PRO A 416 -14.58 -0.13 -21.94
CA PRO A 416 -13.35 -0.62 -22.54
C PRO A 416 -13.65 -1.31 -23.87
N ALA A 417 -12.80 -1.09 -24.87
CA ALA A 417 -12.93 -1.67 -26.21
C ALA A 417 -12.30 -3.07 -26.31
N ASN A 418 -11.39 -3.41 -25.39
CA ASN A 418 -10.66 -4.67 -25.39
C ASN A 418 -10.34 -5.15 -23.95
N LEU A 419 -9.73 -6.34 -23.83
CA LEU A 419 -9.37 -6.93 -22.53
C LEU A 419 -8.30 -6.11 -21.78
N LYS A 420 -7.32 -5.53 -22.49
CA LYS A 420 -6.26 -4.70 -21.88
C LYS A 420 -6.87 -3.51 -21.14
N GLN A 421 -7.78 -2.80 -21.80
CA GLN A 421 -8.53 -1.67 -21.22
C GLN A 421 -9.46 -2.13 -20.09
N THR A 422 -10.06 -3.31 -20.20
CA THR A 422 -10.89 -3.90 -19.13
C THR A 422 -10.07 -4.13 -17.86
N PHE A 423 -8.89 -4.74 -17.98
CA PHE A 423 -8.01 -4.97 -16.82
C PHE A 423 -7.44 -3.67 -16.25
N ALA A 424 -7.10 -2.70 -17.10
CA ALA A 424 -6.71 -1.37 -16.67
C ALA A 424 -7.82 -0.66 -15.89
N GLN A 425 -9.08 -0.75 -16.36
CA GLN A 425 -10.24 -0.21 -15.67
C GLN A 425 -10.46 -0.87 -14.31
N ILE A 426 -10.37 -2.22 -14.23
CA ILE A 426 -10.47 -2.96 -12.97
C ILE A 426 -9.39 -2.49 -12.00
N TYR A 427 -8.15 -2.36 -12.47
CA TYR A 427 -7.04 -1.90 -11.64
C TYR A 427 -7.26 -0.49 -11.10
N ARG A 428 -7.55 0.49 -11.98
CA ARG A 428 -7.80 1.89 -11.57
C ARG A 428 -8.96 2.00 -10.60
N SER A 429 -10.08 1.33 -10.91
CA SER A 429 -11.26 1.31 -10.04
C SER A 429 -10.98 0.66 -8.69
N GLY A 430 -10.14 -0.38 -8.67
CA GLY A 430 -9.64 -1.03 -7.46
C GLY A 430 -8.84 -0.05 -6.59
N GLN A 431 -7.89 0.68 -7.17
CA GLN A 431 -7.09 1.70 -6.47
C GLN A 431 -7.96 2.79 -5.82
N ILE A 432 -8.95 3.32 -6.57
CA ILE A 432 -9.91 4.30 -6.04
C ILE A 432 -10.70 3.69 -4.87
N THR A 433 -11.14 2.43 -4.99
CA THR A 433 -11.89 1.76 -3.92
C THR A 433 -11.04 1.55 -2.66
N LEU A 434 -9.78 1.14 -2.82
CA LEU A 434 -8.82 1.01 -1.72
C LEU A 434 -8.66 2.33 -0.97
N ASP A 435 -8.43 3.42 -1.69
CA ASP A 435 -8.19 4.72 -1.05
C ASP A 435 -9.44 5.31 -0.42
N LYS A 436 -10.61 5.19 -1.07
CA LYS A 436 -11.88 5.63 -0.50
C LYS A 436 -12.21 4.90 0.80
N THR A 437 -12.04 3.57 0.82
CA THR A 437 -12.30 2.77 2.03
C THR A 437 -11.29 3.08 3.14
N ALA A 438 -10.01 3.28 2.78
CA ALA A 438 -8.98 3.69 3.73
C ALA A 438 -9.25 5.08 4.33
N LEU A 439 -9.74 6.02 3.51
CA LEU A 439 -10.10 7.38 3.94
C LEU A 439 -11.24 7.35 4.95
N VAL A 440 -12.24 6.50 4.76
CA VAL A 440 -13.35 6.34 5.72
C VAL A 440 -12.83 5.87 7.09
N ILE A 441 -11.86 4.96 7.11
CA ILE A 441 -11.25 4.46 8.36
C ILE A 441 -10.37 5.54 9.01
N ALA A 442 -9.56 6.27 8.25
CA ALA A 442 -8.74 7.36 8.79
C ALA A 442 -9.63 8.51 9.34
N ALA A 443 -10.66 8.90 8.58
CA ALA A 443 -11.61 9.92 8.97
C ALA A 443 -12.42 9.53 10.20
N TRP A 444 -12.72 8.25 10.40
CA TRP A 444 -13.38 7.76 11.63
C TRP A 444 -12.56 8.08 12.88
N THR A 445 -11.26 7.79 12.86
CA THR A 445 -10.39 8.06 14.01
C THR A 445 -10.22 9.56 14.25
N ILE A 446 -10.09 10.38 13.18
CA ILE A 446 -10.06 11.85 13.30
C ILE A 446 -11.39 12.40 13.85
N LEU A 447 -12.53 11.85 13.41
CA LEU A 447 -13.85 12.23 13.92
C LEU A 447 -13.96 11.96 15.42
N ARG A 448 -13.54 10.78 15.89
CA ARG A 448 -13.52 10.44 17.32
C ARG A 448 -12.66 11.41 18.13
N ALA A 449 -11.51 11.81 17.60
CA ALA A 449 -10.65 12.79 18.25
C ALA A 449 -11.32 14.15 18.40
N ARG A 450 -12.35 14.47 17.61
CA ARG A 450 -13.11 15.72 17.62
C ARG A 450 -14.43 15.63 18.41
N GLU A 451 -14.80 14.45 18.90
CA GLU A 451 -16.03 14.23 19.67
C GLU A 451 -15.76 14.48 21.16
N HIS A 452 -16.33 15.56 21.71
CA HIS A 452 -16.08 15.99 23.09
C HIS A 452 -17.19 15.60 24.08
N GLN A 453 -18.38 15.23 23.59
CA GLN A 453 -19.57 15.02 24.42
C GLN A 453 -19.82 13.54 24.70
N ARG A 454 -19.60 12.68 23.70
CA ARG A 454 -19.90 11.25 23.78
C ARG A 454 -18.71 10.44 24.26
N SER A 455 -19.00 9.44 25.10
CA SER A 455 -17.99 8.56 25.69
C SER A 455 -17.59 7.43 24.74
N GLU A 456 -16.68 6.57 25.19
CA GLU A 456 -16.29 5.34 24.50
C GLU A 456 -17.21 4.15 24.82
N ARG A 457 -18.41 4.41 25.38
CA ARG A 457 -19.43 3.39 25.57
C ARG A 457 -19.94 2.89 24.22
N TRP A 458 -20.36 1.62 24.21
CA TRP A 458 -20.80 0.95 23.00
C TRP A 458 -21.99 1.64 22.31
N GLU A 459 -22.94 2.16 23.10
CA GLU A 459 -24.10 2.90 22.57
C GLU A 459 -23.66 4.19 21.85
N ASP A 460 -22.74 4.94 22.47
CA ASP A 460 -22.19 6.18 21.92
C ASP A 460 -21.40 5.90 20.63
N ILE A 461 -20.54 4.87 20.63
CA ILE A 461 -19.77 4.44 19.46
C ILE A 461 -20.70 4.04 18.31
N LYS A 462 -21.81 3.34 18.59
CA LYS A 462 -22.79 2.96 17.56
C LYS A 462 -23.48 4.17 16.94
N ILE A 463 -23.83 5.16 17.74
CA ILE A 463 -24.44 6.40 17.25
C ILE A 463 -23.43 7.14 16.36
N LEU A 464 -22.21 7.35 16.86
CA LEU A 464 -21.13 8.00 16.11
C LEU A 464 -20.84 7.28 14.80
N LEU A 465 -20.73 5.95 14.83
CA LEU A 465 -20.49 5.17 13.62
C LEU A 465 -21.67 5.29 12.66
N SER A 466 -22.90 5.31 13.17
CA SER A 466 -24.07 5.50 12.30
C SER A 466 -24.06 6.87 11.63
N GLU A 467 -23.74 7.94 12.36
CA GLU A 467 -23.56 9.29 11.82
C GLU A 467 -22.41 9.33 10.79
N HIS A 468 -21.26 8.72 11.09
CA HIS A 468 -20.13 8.63 10.17
C HIS A 468 -20.49 7.89 8.88
N MET A 469 -21.16 6.74 9.01
CA MET A 469 -21.61 5.95 7.87
C MET A 469 -22.74 6.62 7.09
N GLN A 470 -23.56 7.50 7.68
CA GLN A 470 -24.57 8.27 6.93
C GLN A 470 -23.96 9.26 5.95
N ARG A 471 -22.71 9.69 6.20
CA ARG A 471 -21.97 10.60 5.32
C ARG A 471 -21.46 9.93 4.05
N ILE A 472 -21.49 8.59 4.01
CA ILE A 472 -21.19 7.78 2.83
C ILE A 472 -22.48 7.08 2.37
N SER A 473 -23.00 7.45 1.19
CA SER A 473 -24.25 6.89 0.70
C SER A 473 -24.03 5.60 -0.08
N HIS A 474 -25.04 4.71 -0.05
CA HIS A 474 -25.09 3.51 -0.91
C HIS A 474 -25.16 3.83 -2.42
N THR A 475 -25.35 5.10 -2.78
CA THR A 475 -25.43 5.57 -4.16
C THR A 475 -24.11 6.13 -4.68
N MET A 476 -23.07 6.20 -3.84
CA MET A 476 -21.73 6.54 -4.29
C MET A 476 -21.09 5.32 -4.96
N ASP A 477 -20.59 5.52 -6.17
CA ASP A 477 -19.75 4.52 -6.84
C ASP A 477 -18.66 4.04 -5.88
N HIS A 478 -18.37 2.73 -5.92
CA HIS A 478 -17.39 2.01 -5.09
C HIS A 478 -17.80 1.62 -3.65
N PHE A 479 -18.96 2.02 -3.12
CA PHE A 479 -19.43 1.61 -1.77
C PHE A 479 -20.60 0.61 -1.81
N THR A 480 -20.31 -0.64 -2.15
CA THR A 480 -21.33 -1.71 -2.13
C THR A 480 -21.81 -2.01 -0.70
N PRO A 481 -22.99 -2.64 -0.52
CA PRO A 481 -23.47 -3.08 0.80
C PRO A 481 -22.46 -3.94 1.56
N GLU A 482 -21.70 -4.79 0.86
CA GLU A 482 -20.67 -5.66 1.42
C GLU A 482 -19.49 -4.84 1.96
N ILE A 483 -19.05 -3.81 1.23
CA ILE A 483 -17.98 -2.90 1.66
C ILE A 483 -18.42 -2.13 2.91
N ILE A 484 -19.62 -1.56 2.90
CA ILE A 484 -20.18 -0.81 4.04
C ILE A 484 -20.30 -1.70 5.28
N SER A 485 -20.80 -2.93 5.10
CA SER A 485 -20.85 -3.94 6.16
C SER A 485 -19.44 -4.24 6.69
N ARG A 486 -18.47 -4.44 5.81
CA ARG A 486 -17.09 -4.75 6.21
C ARG A 486 -16.43 -3.59 6.95
N ILE A 487 -16.63 -2.34 6.53
CA ILE A 487 -16.14 -1.14 7.24
C ILE A 487 -16.68 -1.13 8.67
N ARG A 488 -17.99 -1.34 8.85
CA ARG A 488 -18.61 -1.41 10.19
C ARG A 488 -17.98 -2.51 11.04
N VAL A 489 -17.79 -3.71 10.46
CA VAL A 489 -17.15 -4.83 11.15
C VAL A 489 -15.73 -4.46 11.59
N ARG A 490 -14.91 -3.85 10.72
CA ARG A 490 -13.54 -3.44 11.07
C ARG A 490 -13.49 -2.42 12.21
N VAL A 491 -14.39 -1.45 12.20
CA VAL A 491 -14.49 -0.43 13.26
C VAL A 491 -14.93 -1.05 14.60
N LEU A 492 -15.87 -1.99 14.57
CA LEU A 492 -16.49 -2.55 15.77
C LEU A 492 -15.69 -3.70 16.40
N GLU A 493 -14.93 -4.47 15.61
CA GLU A 493 -14.17 -5.63 16.11
C GLU A 493 -12.75 -5.29 16.59
N ARG A 494 -12.22 -4.11 16.22
CA ARG A 494 -10.83 -3.72 16.53
C ARG A 494 -10.77 -2.42 17.30
N GLN A 495 -9.88 -2.37 18.29
CA GLN A 495 -9.58 -1.13 18.98
C GLN A 495 -8.77 -0.19 18.07
N SER A 496 -9.05 1.10 18.13
CA SER A 496 -8.25 2.11 17.42
C SER A 496 -6.92 2.37 18.13
N LEU A 497 -5.90 2.76 17.37
CA LEU A 497 -4.66 3.36 17.89
C LEU A 497 -4.94 4.59 18.77
N LEU A 498 -6.04 5.31 18.49
CA LEU A 498 -6.56 6.35 19.35
C LEU A 498 -7.55 5.75 20.35
N SER A 499 -7.12 5.63 21.60
CA SER A 499 -7.91 5.01 22.66
C SER A 499 -9.08 5.89 23.10
N LYS A 500 -8.92 7.21 23.08
CA LYS A 500 -9.87 8.17 23.67
C LYS A 500 -10.50 9.11 22.65
N ASN A 501 -11.72 9.55 22.92
CA ASN A 501 -12.40 10.60 22.16
C ASN A 501 -11.95 12.00 22.61
N GLY A 502 -12.17 13.00 21.76
CA GLY A 502 -12.13 14.41 22.14
C GLY A 502 -10.74 14.95 22.47
N GLU A 503 -9.70 14.46 21.79
CA GLU A 503 -8.30 14.91 21.95
C GLU A 503 -7.89 16.08 21.03
N LEU A 504 -8.75 16.53 20.10
CA LEU A 504 -8.48 17.64 19.18
C LEU A 504 -9.46 18.79 19.38
N TYR A 505 -8.97 20.00 19.60
CA TYR A 505 -9.80 21.18 19.84
C TYR A 505 -9.58 22.27 18.78
N ARG A 506 -10.67 22.91 18.32
CA ARG A 506 -10.61 24.18 17.60
C ARG A 506 -10.38 25.29 18.60
N LEU A 507 -9.92 26.44 18.12
CA LEU A 507 -9.58 27.59 18.95
C LEU A 507 -10.67 27.95 19.97
N GLY A 508 -11.93 28.09 19.53
CA GLY A 508 -13.04 28.45 20.42
C GLY A 508 -13.46 27.35 21.40
N GLU A 509 -13.15 26.09 21.11
CA GLU A 509 -13.54 24.94 21.93
C GLU A 509 -12.59 24.72 23.10
N ILE A 510 -11.33 25.16 23.00
CA ILE A 510 -10.31 24.99 24.05
C ILE A 510 -10.77 25.57 25.39
N TYR A 511 -11.53 26.67 25.37
CA TYR A 511 -12.05 27.30 26.59
C TYR A 511 -12.92 26.35 27.42
N SER A 512 -13.51 25.30 26.82
CA SER A 512 -14.26 24.29 27.56
C SER A 512 -13.43 23.51 28.59
N LEU A 513 -12.09 23.55 28.50
CA LEU A 513 -11.19 22.97 29.50
C LEU A 513 -11.19 23.75 30.82
N LEU A 514 -11.59 25.03 30.78
CA LEU A 514 -11.71 25.87 31.96
C LEU A 514 -13.03 25.63 32.70
N PRO A 515 -13.08 25.85 34.03
CA PRO A 515 -14.32 25.92 34.78
C PRO A 515 -15.35 26.85 34.11
N ALA A 516 -16.63 26.51 34.20
CA ALA A 516 -17.71 27.21 33.49
C ALA A 516 -17.71 28.72 33.75
N GLU A 517 -17.42 29.14 34.98
CA GLU A 517 -17.35 30.54 35.40
C GLU A 517 -16.19 31.33 34.76
N MET A 518 -15.20 30.64 34.19
CA MET A 518 -14.02 31.25 33.58
C MET A 518 -14.09 31.34 32.06
N GLN A 519 -15.01 30.60 31.41
CA GLN A 519 -15.03 30.47 29.96
C GLN A 519 -15.39 31.78 29.28
N GLU A 520 -16.53 32.39 29.65
CA GLU A 520 -16.99 33.65 29.06
C GLU A 520 -16.02 34.82 29.34
N PRO A 521 -15.51 35.05 30.57
CA PRO A 521 -14.48 36.06 30.82
C PRO A 521 -13.23 35.88 29.94
N SER A 522 -12.75 34.64 29.80
CA SER A 522 -11.56 34.32 29.01
C SER A 522 -11.77 34.62 27.52
N GLN A 523 -12.95 34.26 26.98
CA GLN A 523 -13.30 34.52 25.59
C GLN A 523 -13.45 36.02 25.30
N LYS A 524 -14.08 36.78 26.20
CA LYS A 524 -14.20 38.25 26.10
C LYS A 524 -12.83 38.91 26.09
N CYS A 525 -11.96 38.52 27.02
CA CYS A 525 -10.61 39.04 27.12
C CYS A 525 -9.79 38.75 25.85
N PHE A 526 -9.86 37.52 25.32
CA PHE A 526 -9.23 37.15 24.07
C PHE A 526 -9.74 37.98 22.89
N GLY A 527 -11.06 38.15 22.76
CA GLY A 527 -11.66 38.98 21.73
C GLY A 527 -11.19 40.43 21.78
N ARG A 528 -11.09 41.02 22.98
CA ARG A 528 -10.55 42.36 23.19
C ARG A 528 -9.08 42.45 22.77
N ILE A 529 -8.24 41.49 23.15
CA ILE A 529 -6.83 41.46 22.74
C ILE A 529 -6.72 41.43 21.21
N LEU A 530 -7.54 40.62 20.54
CA LEU A 530 -7.54 40.56 19.07
C LEU A 530 -8.02 41.85 18.42
N SER A 531 -9.10 42.47 18.92
CA SER A 531 -9.61 43.73 18.37
C SER A 531 -8.58 44.85 18.52
N GLU A 532 -7.97 44.96 19.70
CA GLU A 532 -7.01 45.99 20.04
C GLU A 532 -5.66 45.81 19.32
N ALA A 533 -5.18 44.57 19.17
CA ALA A 533 -3.96 44.28 18.39
C ALA A 533 -4.16 44.52 16.88
N SER A 534 -5.35 44.24 16.36
CA SER A 534 -5.68 44.38 14.94
C SER A 534 -5.90 45.82 14.50
N SER A 535 -6.34 46.70 15.41
CA SER A 535 -6.80 48.03 15.03
C SER A 535 -5.67 48.92 14.50
N GLN A 536 -4.41 48.75 14.92
CA GLN A 536 -3.29 49.58 14.42
C GLN A 536 -1.86 48.99 14.38
N ARG A 537 -1.54 47.75 14.82
CA ARG A 537 -0.11 47.31 14.87
C ARG A 537 0.25 45.83 14.55
N VAL A 538 -0.64 44.84 14.63
CA VAL A 538 -0.28 43.42 14.35
C VAL A 538 -1.40 42.66 13.57
N PRO A 539 -1.68 43.02 12.31
CA PRO A 539 -2.83 42.46 11.57
C PRO A 539 -2.72 40.94 11.32
N ALA A 540 -1.50 40.40 11.18
CA ALA A 540 -1.28 38.97 10.95
C ALA A 540 -1.74 38.07 12.12
N LEU A 541 -1.94 38.63 13.32
CA LEU A 541 -2.42 37.88 14.47
C LEU A 541 -3.81 37.25 14.24
N GLN A 542 -4.68 37.88 13.45
CA GLN A 542 -6.04 37.39 13.22
C GLN A 542 -6.12 36.19 12.27
N THR A 543 -5.09 35.98 11.46
CA THR A 543 -5.09 34.96 10.39
C THR A 543 -4.12 33.82 10.66
N ASP A 544 -3.21 33.96 11.62
CA ASP A 544 -2.25 32.92 11.98
C ASP A 544 -2.81 32.01 13.09
N PRO A 545 -3.21 30.76 12.77
CA PRO A 545 -3.75 29.84 13.76
C PRO A 545 -2.74 29.51 14.87
N GLN A 546 -1.43 29.47 14.57
CA GLN A 546 -0.42 29.17 15.57
C GLN A 546 -0.34 30.30 16.61
N ALA A 547 -0.40 31.55 16.17
CA ALA A 547 -0.39 32.71 17.06
C ALA A 547 -1.64 32.77 17.93
N LEU A 548 -2.81 32.50 17.33
CA LEU A 548 -4.09 32.45 18.03
C LEU A 548 -4.11 31.36 19.11
N PHE A 549 -3.68 30.15 18.79
CA PHE A 549 -3.58 29.06 19.78
C PHE A 549 -2.53 29.37 20.86
N ALA A 550 -1.41 30.01 20.50
CA ALA A 550 -0.36 30.35 21.47
C ALA A 550 -0.87 31.31 22.55
N LEU A 551 -1.75 32.25 22.19
CA LEU A 551 -2.41 33.12 23.16
C LEU A 551 -3.29 32.36 24.14
N VAL A 552 -4.07 31.39 23.65
CA VAL A 552 -4.94 30.59 24.51
C VAL A 552 -4.12 29.66 25.40
N VAL A 553 -3.07 29.01 24.87
CA VAL A 553 -2.17 28.17 25.67
C VAL A 553 -1.47 29.00 26.75
N ASN A 554 -1.01 30.22 26.43
CA ASN A 554 -0.43 31.14 27.40
C ASN A 554 -1.40 31.47 28.55
N LEU A 555 -2.67 31.73 28.22
CA LEU A 555 -3.74 31.95 29.20
C LEU A 555 -3.96 30.72 30.10
N LEU A 556 -4.04 29.52 29.51
CA LEU A 556 -4.28 28.29 30.27
C LEU A 556 -3.13 27.97 31.23
N VAL A 557 -1.89 28.18 30.80
CA VAL A 557 -0.71 27.93 31.62
C VAL A 557 -0.58 28.96 32.73
N ALA A 558 -0.86 30.23 32.45
CA ALA A 558 -0.94 31.25 33.48
C ALA A 558 -2.05 30.95 34.51
N THR A 559 -3.20 30.45 34.05
CA THR A 559 -4.32 30.02 34.91
C THR A 559 -3.92 28.85 35.79
N ARG A 560 -3.24 27.83 35.24
CA ARG A 560 -2.73 26.67 35.99
C ARG A 560 -1.70 27.05 37.06
N ARG A 561 -0.93 28.12 36.81
CA ARG A 561 0.07 28.65 37.75
C ARG A 561 -0.50 29.60 38.79
N SER A 562 -1.77 30.01 38.66
CA SER A 562 -2.43 30.88 39.63
C SER A 562 -2.85 30.12 40.89
N THR A 563 -2.31 30.56 42.03
CA THR A 563 -2.63 29.99 43.36
C THR A 563 -4.09 30.15 43.75
N GLN A 564 -4.80 31.11 43.15
CA GLN A 564 -6.21 31.38 43.47
C GLN A 564 -7.16 30.31 42.93
N VAL A 565 -6.79 29.66 41.82
CA VAL A 565 -7.73 28.83 41.03
C VAL A 565 -7.19 27.47 40.64
N GLN A 566 -5.90 27.19 40.89
CA GLN A 566 -5.29 25.89 40.59
C GLN A 566 -6.09 24.70 41.15
N SER A 567 -6.69 24.82 42.35
CA SER A 567 -7.49 23.75 42.97
C SER A 567 -8.85 23.50 42.31
N LYS A 568 -9.32 24.41 41.46
CA LYS A 568 -10.60 24.31 40.74
C LYS A 568 -10.46 23.71 39.35
N LEU A 569 -9.23 23.53 38.85
CA LEU A 569 -8.98 23.02 37.50
C LEU A 569 -9.22 21.51 37.43
N SER A 570 -9.70 21.05 36.28
CA SER A 570 -9.87 19.62 36.04
C SER A 570 -8.53 18.87 36.07
N SER A 571 -8.57 17.58 36.40
CA SER A 571 -7.38 16.71 36.34
C SER A 571 -6.75 16.73 34.94
N ARG A 572 -7.59 16.64 33.90
CA ARG A 572 -7.17 16.68 32.50
C ARG A 572 -6.37 17.95 32.17
N LEU A 573 -6.91 19.13 32.46
CA LEU A 573 -6.22 20.40 32.16
C LEU A 573 -4.92 20.50 32.96
N THR A 574 -4.95 20.11 34.23
CA THR A 574 -3.80 20.13 35.13
C THR A 574 -2.68 19.24 34.59
N ARG A 575 -2.99 17.98 34.27
CA ARG A 575 -2.04 16.99 33.76
C ARG A 575 -1.48 17.39 32.40
N TRP A 576 -2.31 17.92 31.50
CA TRP A 576 -1.86 18.35 30.19
C TRP A 576 -0.89 19.53 30.29
N VAL A 577 -1.20 20.55 31.08
CA VAL A 577 -0.27 21.69 31.27
C VAL A 577 1.03 21.24 31.93
N ASP A 578 0.97 20.38 32.94
CA ASP A 578 2.17 19.87 33.61
C ASP A 578 3.04 19.07 32.63
N PHE A 579 2.43 18.25 31.77
CA PHE A 579 3.10 17.55 30.67
C PHE A 579 3.75 18.52 29.68
N LEU A 580 3.07 19.59 29.28
CA LEU A 580 3.65 20.59 28.39
C LEU A 580 4.86 21.30 29.00
N LEU A 581 4.81 21.62 30.30
CA LEU A 581 5.93 22.26 31.01
C LEU A 581 7.14 21.33 31.12
N GLU A 582 6.92 20.02 31.22
CA GLU A 582 7.98 19.01 31.26
C GLU A 582 8.63 18.81 29.88
N GLU A 583 7.82 18.63 28.83
CA GLU A 583 8.32 18.34 27.47
C GLU A 583 8.90 19.58 26.76
N TYR A 584 8.43 20.77 27.13
CA TYR A 584 8.87 22.05 26.58
C TYR A 584 9.47 22.93 27.70
N PRO A 585 10.78 22.85 27.97
CA PRO A 585 11.39 23.70 28.99
C PRO A 585 11.42 25.19 28.56
N LEU A 586 11.33 26.09 29.54
CA LEU A 586 11.32 27.54 29.32
C LEU A 586 12.65 28.08 28.76
N GLN A 587 13.77 27.41 29.08
CA GLN A 587 15.14 27.84 28.75
C GLN A 587 15.66 27.12 27.48
N SER A 588 15.02 27.30 26.32
CA SER A 588 15.58 26.79 25.05
C SER A 588 16.40 27.85 24.31
N ASN A 589 17.16 27.41 23.31
CA ASN A 589 18.15 28.20 22.59
C ASN A 589 17.57 29.53 22.04
N PRO A 590 18.33 30.64 22.09
CA PRO A 590 17.94 31.92 21.48
C PRO A 590 17.62 31.86 19.98
N GLU A 591 18.06 30.80 19.29
CA GLU A 591 17.82 30.55 17.86
C GLU A 591 16.38 30.07 17.54
N ASP A 592 15.58 29.66 18.53
CA ASP A 592 14.18 29.23 18.36
C ASP A 592 13.21 30.42 18.15
N GLY A 593 13.67 31.50 17.53
CA GLY A 593 13.05 32.84 17.47
C GLY A 593 11.52 32.88 17.49
N CYS A 594 10.98 33.82 18.26
CA CYS A 594 9.55 34.12 18.25
C CYS A 594 9.13 34.61 16.85
N CYS A 595 7.91 34.28 16.41
CA CYS A 595 7.35 35.01 15.28
C CYS A 595 7.20 36.49 15.66
N GLU A 596 7.59 37.37 14.73
CA GLU A 596 7.51 38.84 14.86
C GLU A 596 6.14 39.30 15.39
N VAL A 597 5.07 38.60 14.98
CA VAL A 597 3.68 38.81 15.42
C VAL A 597 3.53 38.77 16.94
N LEU A 598 4.12 37.77 17.60
CA LEU A 598 3.99 37.62 19.06
C LEU A 598 4.96 38.52 19.84
N GLU A 599 6.08 38.94 19.24
CA GLU A 599 6.96 39.95 19.86
C GLU A 599 6.30 41.32 19.87
N GLN A 600 5.69 41.71 18.75
CA GLN A 600 4.91 42.92 18.63
C GLN A 600 3.72 42.91 19.59
N LEU A 601 3.04 41.77 19.73
CA LEU A 601 1.95 41.61 20.70
C LEU A 601 2.42 41.70 22.15
N GLY A 602 3.54 41.06 22.52
CA GLY A 602 4.09 41.15 23.87
C GLY A 602 4.58 42.56 24.23
N ALA A 603 5.15 43.29 23.26
CA ALA A 603 5.49 44.70 23.44
C ALA A 603 4.22 45.57 23.61
N TYR A 604 3.19 45.30 22.81
CA TYR A 604 1.90 45.99 22.88
C TYR A 604 1.19 45.76 24.23
N ALA A 605 1.06 44.50 24.65
CA ALA A 605 0.41 44.12 25.90
C ALA A 605 1.06 44.77 27.13
N ARG A 606 2.40 44.86 27.13
CA ARG A 606 3.16 45.57 28.18
C ARG A 606 2.87 47.08 28.20
N ASN A 607 2.79 47.71 27.03
CA ASN A 607 2.59 49.15 26.94
C ASN A 607 1.16 49.61 27.27
N GLN A 608 0.17 48.75 27.04
CA GLN A 608 -1.25 49.09 27.20
C GLN A 608 -1.87 48.55 28.49
N GLY A 609 -1.10 47.87 29.33
CA GLY A 609 -1.57 47.33 30.60
C GLY A 609 -2.64 46.25 30.41
N ALA A 610 -2.35 45.23 29.60
CA ALA A 610 -3.28 44.12 29.31
C ALA A 610 -3.89 43.45 30.55
N GLN A 611 -3.21 43.55 31.69
CA GLN A 611 -3.71 43.18 33.00
C GLN A 611 -5.02 43.91 33.40
N SER A 612 -5.09 45.22 33.17
CA SER A 612 -6.29 46.02 33.44
C SER A 612 -7.48 45.59 32.57
N TRP A 613 -7.20 45.09 31.37
CA TRP A 613 -8.22 44.55 30.47
C TRP A 613 -8.74 43.21 30.95
N ALA A 614 -7.84 42.30 31.35
CA ALA A 614 -8.23 41.04 31.99
C ALA A 614 -9.13 41.27 33.21
N GLU A 615 -8.75 42.17 34.11
CA GLU A 615 -9.58 42.50 35.29
C GLU A 615 -10.96 43.02 34.88
N SER A 616 -11.00 43.93 33.90
CA SER A 616 -12.23 44.50 33.36
C SER A 616 -13.13 43.46 32.66
N ASP A 617 -12.55 42.40 32.09
CA ASP A 617 -13.27 41.29 31.46
C ASP A 617 -13.59 40.14 32.44
N GLY A 618 -13.21 40.26 33.71
CA GLY A 618 -13.50 39.27 34.76
C GLY A 618 -12.43 38.18 34.93
N VAL A 619 -11.28 38.29 34.26
CA VAL A 619 -10.11 37.40 34.37
C VAL A 619 -9.24 37.80 35.57
N ASN A 620 -9.85 37.89 36.75
CA ASN A 620 -9.21 38.42 37.97
C ASN A 620 -8.24 37.44 38.65
N TRP A 621 -8.19 36.19 38.19
CA TRP A 621 -7.34 35.15 38.78
C TRP A 621 -5.89 35.19 38.26
N LEU A 622 -5.60 35.98 37.24
CA LEU A 622 -4.24 36.18 36.74
C LEU A 622 -3.66 37.40 37.45
N GLY A 623 -2.62 37.23 38.27
CA GLY A 623 -1.89 38.33 38.91
C GLY A 623 -0.74 38.86 38.05
N LEU A 624 -0.11 39.95 38.49
CA LEU A 624 1.09 40.52 37.85
C LEU A 624 2.27 39.54 37.76
N ASP A 625 2.31 38.54 38.63
CA ASP A 625 3.32 37.48 38.70
C ASP A 625 2.96 36.23 37.87
N SER A 626 1.76 36.19 37.27
CA SER A 626 1.29 35.05 36.47
C SER A 626 2.13 34.82 35.20
N GLY A 627 2.80 35.85 34.71
CA GLY A 627 3.55 35.82 33.45
C GLY A 627 2.67 35.67 32.21
N TRP A 628 1.39 35.99 32.33
CA TRP A 628 0.46 36.06 31.20
C TRP A 628 0.84 37.21 30.26
N LEU A 629 0.91 36.93 28.96
CA LEU A 629 1.39 37.83 27.89
C LEU A 629 2.86 38.30 28.03
N ASP A 630 3.63 37.74 28.96
CA ASP A 630 5.07 37.97 29.01
C ASP A 630 5.75 37.38 27.78
N SER A 631 6.72 38.13 27.23
CA SER A 631 7.44 37.76 26.00
C SER A 631 8.05 36.35 26.05
N LYS A 632 8.62 35.93 27.20
CA LYS A 632 9.18 34.58 27.37
C LYS A 632 8.11 33.48 27.32
N TRP A 633 6.94 33.74 27.89
CA TRP A 633 5.83 32.78 27.94
C TRP A 633 5.05 32.73 26.64
N LEU A 634 4.97 33.84 25.89
CA LEU A 634 4.44 33.86 24.52
C LEU A 634 5.35 33.08 23.57
N GLN A 635 6.66 33.26 23.68
CA GLN A 635 7.66 32.46 22.95
C GLN A 635 7.54 30.97 23.27
N TRP A 636 7.42 30.63 24.55
CA TRP A 636 7.20 29.26 24.98
C TRP A 636 5.91 28.68 24.40
N ALA A 637 4.79 29.41 24.49
CA ALA A 637 3.50 28.94 23.98
C ALA A 637 3.51 28.77 22.45
N TRP A 638 4.21 29.65 21.72
CA TRP A 638 4.43 29.51 20.28
C TRP A 638 5.13 28.20 19.92
N ARG A 639 6.20 27.84 20.64
CA ARG A 639 6.94 26.58 20.44
C ARG A 639 6.08 25.36 20.77
N VAL A 640 5.32 25.43 21.87
CA VAL A 640 4.36 24.39 22.24
C VAL A 640 3.33 24.17 21.13
N VAL A 641 2.67 25.23 20.67
CA VAL A 641 1.65 25.11 19.62
C VAL A 641 2.27 24.63 18.31
N LYS A 642 3.49 25.07 17.96
CA LYS A 642 4.21 24.52 16.79
C LYS A 642 4.31 23.00 16.83
N GLY A 643 4.56 22.44 18.01
CA GLY A 643 4.70 20.99 18.21
C GLY A 643 3.37 20.25 18.38
N GLU A 644 2.40 20.83 19.07
CA GLU A 644 1.15 20.16 19.47
C GLU A 644 -0.02 20.41 18.52
N MET A 645 0.06 21.43 17.66
CA MET A 645 -0.95 21.65 16.63
C MET A 645 -0.88 20.55 15.57
N VAL A 646 -2.05 20.14 15.10
CA VAL A 646 -2.23 19.21 13.99
C VAL A 646 -3.07 19.92 12.93
N LEU A 647 -2.66 19.80 11.67
CA LEU A 647 -3.46 20.23 10.54
C LEU A 647 -4.24 19.03 10.03
N ILE A 648 -5.56 19.03 10.23
CA ILE A 648 -6.45 17.96 9.77
C ILE A 648 -7.23 18.40 8.53
N PRO A 649 -7.72 17.46 7.71
CA PRO A 649 -8.70 17.79 6.67
C PRO A 649 -10.00 18.31 7.32
N LEU A 650 -10.51 19.48 6.89
CA LEU A 650 -11.72 20.08 7.47
C LEU A 650 -12.96 19.18 7.28
N ASP A 651 -13.10 18.60 6.09
CA ASP A 651 -14.10 17.59 5.80
C ASP A 651 -13.56 16.55 4.81
N PRO A 652 -12.86 15.50 5.29
CA PRO A 652 -12.24 14.52 4.42
C PRO A 652 -13.26 13.70 3.61
N LEU A 653 -14.46 13.49 4.12
CA LEU A 653 -15.48 12.69 3.43
C LEU A 653 -16.24 13.49 2.39
N GLN A 654 -16.27 14.81 2.47
CA GLN A 654 -16.94 15.65 1.47
C GLN A 654 -16.33 15.47 0.07
N VAL A 655 -15.01 15.20 -0.03
CA VAL A 655 -14.34 14.91 -1.30
C VAL A 655 -14.94 13.70 -2.00
N LEU A 656 -15.40 12.70 -1.23
CA LEU A 656 -16.07 11.53 -1.79
C LEU A 656 -17.39 11.88 -2.49
N ILE A 657 -17.98 13.03 -2.15
CA ILE A 657 -19.26 13.52 -2.67
C ILE A 657 -19.06 14.52 -3.81
N THR A 658 -18.15 15.48 -3.63
CA THR A 658 -18.01 16.62 -4.56
C THR A 658 -16.99 16.37 -5.66
N GLY A 659 -16.09 15.40 -5.50
CA GLY A 659 -14.96 15.20 -6.41
C GLY A 659 -13.98 16.38 -6.46
N SER A 660 -14.11 17.37 -5.56
CA SER A 660 -13.23 18.54 -5.53
C SER A 660 -11.91 18.20 -4.83
N PRO A 661 -10.75 18.51 -5.44
CA PRO A 661 -9.44 18.32 -4.81
C PRO A 661 -9.14 19.38 -3.74
N GLU A 662 -9.91 20.47 -3.69
CA GLU A 662 -9.69 21.53 -2.69
C GLU A 662 -10.05 21.04 -1.29
N LEU A 663 -9.01 20.78 -0.50
CA LEU A 663 -9.15 20.36 0.89
C LEU A 663 -8.63 21.43 1.84
N PRO A 664 -9.50 22.32 2.37
CA PRO A 664 -9.08 23.27 3.37
C PRO A 664 -8.54 22.53 4.60
N LYS A 665 -7.35 22.95 5.02
CA LYS A 665 -6.74 22.46 6.27
C LYS A 665 -7.39 23.15 7.45
N GLN A 666 -7.74 22.38 8.47
CA GLN A 666 -8.20 22.91 9.75
C GLN A 666 -7.10 22.75 10.79
N ALA A 667 -6.66 23.87 11.36
CA ALA A 667 -5.77 23.86 12.50
C ALA A 667 -6.54 23.49 13.78
N VAL A 668 -6.05 22.47 14.48
CA VAL A 668 -6.58 22.00 15.76
C VAL A 668 -5.44 21.77 16.74
N LEU A 669 -5.69 22.01 18.01
CA LEU A 669 -4.72 21.75 19.07
C LEU A 669 -4.97 20.39 19.70
N TYR A 670 -3.90 19.62 19.86
CA TYR A 670 -3.95 18.36 20.57
C TYR A 670 -3.94 18.56 22.09
N VAL A 671 -4.91 17.93 22.76
CA VAL A 671 -5.07 17.92 24.21
C VAL A 671 -5.36 16.47 24.63
N PRO A 672 -4.37 15.73 25.18
CA PRO A 672 -4.55 14.33 25.53
C PRO A 672 -5.68 14.12 26.53
N GLN A 673 -6.34 12.96 26.46
CA GLN A 673 -7.28 12.50 27.47
C GLN A 673 -6.58 11.61 28.51
N GLU A 674 -7.16 11.49 29.71
CA GLU A 674 -6.58 10.71 30.82
C GLU A 674 -6.76 9.19 30.73
#